data_AF-A0A9P1BRS0-F1
#
_entry.id   AF-A0A9P1BRS0-F1
#
_cell.length_a   1.000
_cell.length_b   1.000
_cell.length_c   1.000
_cell.angle_alpha   90.00
_cell.angle_beta   90.00
_cell.angle_gamma   90.00
#
_symmetry.space_group_name_H-M   'P 1'
#
loop_
_entity.id
_entity.type
_entity.pdbx_description
1 polymer ?
#
loop_
_entity_poly.entity_id
_entity_poly.type
_entity_poly.pdbx_seq_one_letter_code
_entity_poly.pdbx_strand_id
1 'polypeptide(L)'
;MWLRNKTKQDGQAVPCCAMLNQNAFLLIHGWTVTPLLLETLPLLSQLSSDARCTAAQLAEGSGARTGPLQVALRSWGALGVLKLEPGTIEADVAYALDAESNWKDLADVLQEKILEIYSKAQPPFKIPSEASQLCLDLWRRLAGRSSLLQGVALAPLLTSMTYNARWNEEGLDLGRDKAFSTFDFSSLDVSALKTMGDIFQALGIGQVDSNGRVEVWPQGYLGLQRVYSYYVPTSYAPLLSHFHHVLFDDASWGFNGDVEDEDDEIHVHRTLNVVGSGAQHSTLFKDLLQHVHQVFANDKFDEQPQFVIDTGCGDGHLLQCIYEHVKNHTPRGKVLDSHPLTMVGVDFNEKARIATACNLDAHEVPHRVVSGDIGKPSALMAMLKRKKVNTKKALHVRSFLDHDRPYIPAKTPIPSDSSLAAFVRSQLADFVHLDKEGTAIGALELFASLVEHMARWADALGDSFGLCMLEVMQLDLPSTRRFMNDCVSFHFDIVQSLSRQYMVSAVSFAMSCAMAGLFPTDCRSVQTYPETGGYCRMMNQHLVRKAFRLRLAERSDLPSLLELEKKAWQQLAASEEVLRQRLETSREGNFLLELDGQVAAVLYTQRIRSVEDVKSQKFMAVSESHDPLGRILQLIALSSDPQGPLQGLGAELRSFALLLAKVDPSIDLVIGVTRCSEFEGLDLAKYVADHQAGGQTDKTLSFHTGYGAEILRLVPDFRPEDLQNQGTGVLIQYDIKTWTPLLPDSNGSAGTTGTTSTTEPAAPAAPAASKGALQALREVLEEMQHHLEEEKLELGFFVLGLDSLELTRVRNRMSEWAGRQLPATFLFDFPSVSEAAAELEKMKGTVRQHRSALEAIKEIFLDLKCPLSEEQSLQGFLQLGIDSLELVRLKNRLSKWLGHDLPATFLLDFPSVADLAAELDRRRAGSATNGATNGATNGATNGATNGVANGVTNGGYHGKGKEEVKLVVEKELLIQVQQKLKEKYSSAQHQRKISGIMEKSSASKSSYMKALEPLRMEVEGSVLFSLGIIDDLQPKSVETGRKDVEKSLKKFRSLPEVSDCEQEVLKVLHLEAT
;
A
#
# COMPACT_ATOMS: atom_id res chain seq x y z
N MET A 1 20.98 -11.24 -19.54
CA MET A 1 20.67 -9.88 -20.06
C MET A 1 21.14 -8.81 -19.09
N TRP A 2 20.70 -8.84 -17.83
CA TRP A 2 21.06 -7.88 -16.76
C TRP A 2 22.56 -7.81 -16.41
N LEU A 3 23.29 -8.90 -16.64
CA LEU A 3 24.75 -8.99 -16.42
C LEU A 3 25.60 -8.61 -17.65
N ARG A 4 24.99 -8.36 -18.83
CA ARG A 4 25.73 -8.10 -20.06
C ARG A 4 26.01 -6.59 -20.23
N ASN A 5 27.25 -6.27 -20.59
CA ASN A 5 27.57 -5.06 -21.34
C ASN A 5 27.38 -5.35 -22.83
N LYS A 6 26.38 -4.76 -23.50
CA LYS A 6 26.37 -4.49 -24.96
C LYS A 6 25.01 -3.93 -25.41
N THR A 7 24.91 -2.61 -25.53
CA THR A 7 24.22 -2.00 -26.67
C THR A 7 25.30 -1.60 -27.67
N LYS A 8 25.68 -2.52 -28.56
CA LYS A 8 26.27 -2.15 -29.85
C LYS A 8 25.10 -2.01 -30.82
N GLN A 9 24.58 -0.81 -30.96
CA GLN A 9 23.93 -0.39 -32.21
C GLN A 9 24.98 0.43 -32.97
N ASP A 10 25.30 0.01 -34.19
CA ASP A 10 25.97 0.80 -35.23
C ASP A 10 27.33 1.43 -34.88
N GLY A 11 28.24 0.67 -34.27
CA GLY A 11 29.67 1.02 -34.25
C GLY A 11 30.05 2.28 -33.45
N GLN A 12 29.08 2.96 -32.84
CA GLN A 12 29.30 4.00 -31.85
C GLN A 12 29.06 3.45 -30.44
N ALA A 13 29.98 3.73 -29.52
CA ALA A 13 29.76 3.48 -28.10
C ALA A 13 28.71 4.48 -27.61
N VAL A 14 27.44 4.09 -27.61
CA VAL A 14 26.40 4.81 -26.87
C VAL A 14 26.73 4.61 -25.39
N PRO A 15 26.91 5.67 -24.57
CA PRO A 15 27.07 5.50 -23.14
C PRO A 15 25.84 4.75 -22.64
N CYS A 16 26.04 3.69 -21.85
CA CYS A 16 24.93 3.07 -21.13
C CYS A 16 24.47 4.09 -20.09
N CYS A 17 23.64 5.06 -20.49
CA CYS A 17 23.20 6.16 -19.65
C CYS A 17 22.34 5.59 -18.53
N ALA A 18 22.92 5.48 -17.34
CA ALA A 18 22.27 5.01 -16.13
C ALA A 18 21.35 6.09 -15.55
N MET A 19 20.43 6.65 -16.33
CA MET A 19 19.52 7.66 -15.80
C MET A 19 18.82 7.11 -14.55
N LEU A 20 18.95 7.83 -13.42
CA LEU A 20 18.49 7.37 -12.12
C LEU A 20 16.99 7.02 -12.16
N ASN A 21 16.20 7.81 -12.89
CA ASN A 21 14.77 7.55 -13.07
C ASN A 21 14.44 6.22 -13.75
N GLN A 22 15.33 5.70 -14.59
CA GLN A 22 15.13 4.45 -15.34
C GLN A 22 15.77 3.25 -14.66
N ASN A 23 16.84 3.46 -13.86
CA ASN A 23 17.68 2.40 -13.33
C ASN A 23 17.73 2.31 -11.80
N ALA A 24 16.96 3.14 -11.08
CA ALA A 24 17.03 3.19 -9.61
C ALA A 24 16.93 1.81 -8.98
N PHE A 25 15.96 0.98 -9.38
CA PHE A 25 15.81 -0.36 -8.81
C PHE A 25 16.99 -1.28 -9.14
N LEU A 26 17.55 -1.23 -10.35
CA LEU A 26 18.74 -2.02 -10.70
C LEU A 26 19.95 -1.68 -9.82
N LEU A 27 20.16 -0.40 -9.47
CA LEU A 27 21.26 -0.01 -8.58
C LEU A 27 21.12 -0.67 -7.21
N ILE A 28 19.93 -0.61 -6.60
CA ILE A 28 19.73 -1.18 -5.26
C ILE A 28 19.60 -2.72 -5.27
N HIS A 29 19.10 -3.31 -6.35
CA HIS A 29 19.19 -4.76 -6.62
C HIS A 29 20.64 -5.22 -6.56
N GLY A 30 21.53 -4.45 -7.21
CA GLY A 30 22.97 -4.64 -7.20
C GLY A 30 23.59 -4.69 -5.83
N TRP A 31 23.35 -3.65 -5.04
CA TRP A 31 23.79 -3.58 -3.64
C TRP A 31 23.35 -4.80 -2.83
N THR A 32 22.12 -5.25 -3.02
CA THR A 32 21.58 -6.28 -2.14
C THR A 32 22.06 -7.68 -2.53
N VAL A 33 22.10 -7.97 -3.83
CA VAL A 33 22.40 -9.34 -4.30
C VAL A 33 23.89 -9.65 -4.29
N THR A 34 24.76 -8.65 -4.46
CA THR A 34 26.17 -8.90 -4.77
C THR A 34 26.92 -9.74 -3.73
N PRO A 35 26.76 -9.53 -2.40
CA PRO A 35 27.38 -10.38 -1.40
C PRO A 35 26.95 -11.84 -1.52
N LEU A 36 25.67 -12.10 -1.80
CA LEU A 36 25.15 -13.46 -1.99
C LEU A 36 25.79 -14.13 -3.21
N LEU A 37 25.91 -13.39 -4.33
CA LEU A 37 26.53 -13.91 -5.54
C LEU A 37 28.01 -14.23 -5.32
N LEU A 38 28.75 -13.35 -4.64
CA LEU A 38 30.16 -13.52 -4.33
C LEU A 38 30.44 -14.83 -3.59
N GLU A 39 29.71 -15.06 -2.50
CA GLU A 39 29.92 -16.22 -1.63
C GLU A 39 29.47 -17.54 -2.26
N THR A 40 28.50 -17.49 -3.17
CA THR A 40 27.94 -18.71 -3.82
C THR A 40 28.47 -19.00 -5.21
N LEU A 41 29.22 -18.07 -5.81
CA LEU A 41 29.86 -18.24 -7.11
C LEU A 41 30.78 -19.49 -7.20
N PRO A 42 31.60 -19.82 -6.18
CA PRO A 42 32.39 -21.06 -6.20
C PRO A 42 31.52 -22.31 -6.23
N LEU A 43 30.34 -22.27 -5.60
CA LEU A 43 29.39 -23.39 -5.56
C LEU A 43 28.73 -23.62 -6.92
N LEU A 44 28.41 -22.55 -7.65
CA LEU A 44 27.90 -22.66 -9.01
C LEU A 44 28.89 -23.33 -9.96
N SER A 45 30.19 -23.15 -9.72
CA SER A 45 31.24 -23.77 -10.53
C SER A 45 31.29 -25.29 -10.37
N GLN A 46 30.66 -25.84 -9.33
CA GLN A 46 30.55 -27.28 -9.08
C GLN A 46 29.36 -27.91 -9.83
N LEU A 47 28.44 -27.09 -10.36
CA LEU A 47 27.32 -27.56 -11.17
C LEU A 47 27.79 -27.85 -12.59
N SER A 48 27.57 -29.08 -13.08
CA SER A 48 27.65 -29.34 -14.51
C SER A 48 26.39 -28.83 -15.21
N SER A 49 26.49 -28.48 -16.50
CA SER A 49 25.35 -27.98 -17.29
C SER A 49 24.16 -28.95 -17.32
N ASP A 50 24.41 -30.23 -17.08
CA ASP A 50 23.44 -31.32 -17.24
C ASP A 50 22.96 -31.90 -15.89
N ALA A 51 23.54 -31.46 -14.76
CA ALA A 51 23.18 -31.96 -13.43
C ALA A 51 22.12 -31.09 -12.76
N ARG A 52 21.09 -31.75 -12.22
CA ARG A 52 20.11 -31.15 -11.31
C ARG A 52 20.57 -31.35 -9.88
N CYS A 53 20.50 -30.31 -9.06
CA CYS A 53 20.83 -30.39 -7.64
C CYS A 53 19.77 -29.70 -6.79
N THR A 54 19.53 -30.20 -5.59
CA THR A 54 18.77 -29.48 -4.57
C THR A 54 19.71 -28.61 -3.73
N ALA A 55 19.16 -27.61 -3.04
CA ALA A 55 19.96 -26.81 -2.12
C ALA A 55 20.58 -27.65 -0.99
N ALA A 56 19.90 -28.71 -0.53
CA ALA A 56 20.42 -29.64 0.47
C ALA A 56 21.66 -30.40 -0.05
N GLN A 57 21.62 -30.87 -1.30
CA GLN A 57 22.76 -31.56 -1.93
C GLN A 57 23.97 -30.63 -2.10
N LEU A 58 23.74 -29.38 -2.49
CA LEU A 58 24.81 -28.38 -2.59
C LEU A 58 25.38 -28.01 -1.22
N ALA A 59 24.53 -27.90 -0.19
CA ALA A 59 24.93 -27.63 1.19
C ALA A 59 25.83 -28.74 1.74
N GLU A 60 25.46 -30.00 1.56
CA GLU A 60 26.23 -31.16 2.05
C GLU A 60 27.66 -31.20 1.47
N GLY A 61 27.83 -30.87 0.18
CA GLY A 61 29.14 -30.86 -0.48
C GLY A 61 30.01 -29.64 -0.19
N SER A 62 29.44 -28.55 0.34
CA SER A 62 30.12 -27.26 0.50
C SER A 62 30.28 -26.79 1.94
N GLY A 63 29.53 -27.37 2.88
CA GLY A 63 29.43 -26.88 4.26
C GLY A 63 28.51 -25.66 4.43
N ALA A 64 27.84 -25.22 3.36
CA ALA A 64 26.88 -24.12 3.44
C ALA A 64 25.59 -24.52 4.21
N ARG A 65 24.95 -23.55 4.86
CA ARG A 65 23.65 -23.67 5.50
C ARG A 65 22.55 -23.62 4.43
N THR A 66 21.66 -24.61 4.43
CA THR A 66 20.65 -24.79 3.37
C THR A 66 19.73 -23.58 3.20
N GLY A 67 19.29 -22.94 4.29
CA GLY A 67 18.37 -21.79 4.23
C GLY A 67 18.95 -20.57 3.51
N PRO A 68 20.03 -19.95 4.02
CA PRO A 68 20.71 -18.84 3.33
C PRO A 68 21.15 -19.19 1.91
N LEU A 69 21.57 -20.45 1.68
CA LEU A 69 21.91 -20.93 0.34
C LEU A 69 20.69 -20.90 -0.61
N GLN A 70 19.50 -21.31 -0.17
CA GLN A 70 18.28 -21.22 -0.98
C GLN A 70 17.95 -19.77 -1.37
N VAL A 71 18.14 -18.80 -0.48
CA VAL A 71 17.94 -17.38 -0.81
C VAL A 71 18.89 -16.94 -1.92
N ALA A 72 20.16 -17.33 -1.85
CA ALA A 72 21.14 -17.04 -2.88
C ALA A 72 20.84 -17.76 -4.21
N LEU A 73 20.44 -19.03 -4.18
CA LEU A 73 20.08 -19.80 -5.37
C LEU A 73 18.82 -19.24 -6.06
N ARG A 74 17.80 -18.84 -5.30
CA ARG A 74 16.64 -18.10 -5.83
C ARG A 74 17.10 -16.81 -6.52
N SER A 75 18.06 -16.11 -5.93
CA SER A 75 18.59 -14.86 -6.48
C SER A 75 19.29 -15.07 -7.84
N TRP A 76 20.07 -16.15 -7.97
CA TRP A 76 20.63 -16.57 -9.25
C TRP A 76 19.55 -16.94 -10.29
N GLY A 77 18.45 -17.55 -9.85
CA GLY A 77 17.28 -17.82 -10.68
C GLY A 77 16.65 -16.54 -11.24
N ALA A 78 16.52 -15.49 -10.42
CA ALA A 78 15.92 -14.22 -10.82
C ALA A 78 16.77 -13.49 -11.86
N LEU A 79 18.10 -13.63 -11.76
CA LEU A 79 19.06 -13.11 -12.74
C LEU A 79 19.13 -13.96 -14.03
N GLY A 80 18.47 -15.12 -14.04
CA GLY A 80 18.43 -16.04 -15.17
C GLY A 80 19.72 -16.84 -15.37
N VAL A 81 20.45 -17.10 -14.29
CA VAL A 81 21.62 -18.00 -14.29
C VAL A 81 21.21 -19.43 -13.95
N LEU A 82 20.22 -19.59 -13.08
CA LEU A 82 19.63 -20.88 -12.73
C LEU A 82 18.21 -20.99 -13.27
N LYS A 83 17.81 -22.21 -13.64
CA LYS A 83 16.42 -22.61 -13.80
C LYS A 83 15.97 -23.32 -12.53
N LEU A 84 14.79 -22.95 -12.05
CA LEU A 84 14.12 -23.65 -10.97
C LEU A 84 13.15 -24.64 -11.59
N GLU A 85 13.30 -25.91 -11.24
CA GLU A 85 12.41 -26.98 -11.66
C GLU A 85 11.72 -27.58 -10.43
N PRO A 86 10.44 -28.00 -10.54
CA PRO A 86 9.79 -28.77 -9.49
C PRO A 86 10.62 -30.02 -9.18
N GLY A 87 11.07 -30.21 -7.94
CA GLY A 87 11.86 -31.38 -7.57
C GLY A 87 11.04 -32.67 -7.53
N THR A 88 11.76 -33.78 -7.31
CA THR A 88 11.22 -35.14 -7.32
C THR A 88 10.60 -35.58 -5.98
N ILE A 89 10.82 -34.80 -4.92
CA ILE A 89 10.28 -35.02 -3.58
C ILE A 89 9.64 -33.71 -3.12
N GLU A 90 8.46 -33.80 -2.50
CA GLU A 90 7.71 -32.66 -1.98
C GLU A 90 8.60 -31.81 -1.06
N ALA A 91 8.84 -30.55 -1.46
CA ALA A 91 9.63 -29.49 -0.82
C ALA A 91 11.04 -29.20 -1.36
N ASP A 92 11.59 -29.99 -2.30
CA ASP A 92 12.88 -29.63 -2.91
C ASP A 92 12.69 -28.91 -4.26
N VAL A 93 13.17 -27.67 -4.35
CA VAL A 93 13.40 -27.00 -5.64
C VAL A 93 14.72 -27.52 -6.20
N ALA A 94 14.69 -28.02 -7.43
CA ALA A 94 15.90 -28.39 -8.15
C ALA A 94 16.43 -27.20 -8.96
N TYR A 95 17.75 -27.02 -8.93
CA TYR A 95 18.45 -25.97 -9.64
C TYR A 95 19.32 -26.58 -10.74
N ALA A 96 19.24 -25.99 -11.94
CA ALA A 96 20.08 -26.33 -13.08
C ALA A 96 20.66 -25.05 -13.71
N LEU A 97 21.88 -25.13 -14.22
CA LEU A 97 22.49 -24.00 -14.95
C LEU A 97 21.73 -23.71 -16.23
N ASP A 98 21.46 -22.45 -16.50
CA ASP A 98 20.95 -22.03 -17.81
C ASP A 98 22.11 -22.02 -18.82
N ALA A 99 22.03 -22.86 -19.86
CA ALA A 99 23.06 -23.02 -20.88
C ALA A 99 23.38 -21.72 -21.63
N GLU A 100 22.47 -20.74 -21.64
CA GLU A 100 22.65 -19.44 -22.28
C GLU A 100 23.25 -18.35 -21.34
N SER A 101 23.50 -18.69 -20.07
CA SER A 101 24.01 -17.76 -19.07
C SER A 101 25.52 -17.54 -19.21
N ASN A 102 25.96 -16.28 -19.11
CA ASN A 102 27.39 -15.90 -19.16
C ASN A 102 27.88 -15.39 -17.80
N TRP A 103 27.62 -16.15 -16.75
CA TRP A 103 27.93 -15.77 -15.36
C TRP A 103 29.44 -15.72 -15.09
N LYS A 104 30.29 -16.35 -15.90
CA LYS A 104 31.75 -16.35 -15.71
C LYS A 104 32.38 -14.96 -15.85
N ASP A 105 31.83 -14.10 -16.71
CA ASP A 105 32.24 -12.68 -16.83
C ASP A 105 32.05 -11.89 -15.52
N LEU A 106 31.14 -12.35 -14.64
CA LEU A 106 30.87 -11.74 -13.35
C LEU A 106 31.98 -12.07 -12.34
N ALA A 107 32.56 -13.28 -12.42
CA ALA A 107 33.63 -13.74 -11.52
C ALA A 107 34.85 -12.81 -11.53
N ASP A 108 35.29 -12.41 -12.73
CA ASP A 108 36.45 -11.54 -12.92
C ASP A 108 36.21 -10.12 -12.39
N VAL A 109 34.96 -9.64 -12.40
CA VAL A 109 34.59 -8.29 -11.92
C VAL A 109 34.42 -8.26 -10.40
N LEU A 110 34.02 -9.39 -9.83
CA LEU A 110 33.65 -9.51 -8.43
C LEU A 110 34.86 -9.66 -7.47
N GLN A 111 36.02 -10.06 -7.97
CA GLN A 111 37.00 -10.77 -7.15
C GLN A 111 37.86 -9.99 -6.13
N GLU A 112 37.91 -8.64 -6.04
CA GLU A 112 38.77 -8.08 -4.97
C GLU A 112 38.57 -6.64 -4.44
N LYS A 113 37.45 -5.94 -4.66
CA LYS A 113 37.20 -4.63 -3.98
C LYS A 113 35.77 -4.37 -3.54
N ILE A 114 34.87 -5.32 -3.78
CA ILE A 114 33.44 -5.13 -3.57
C ILE A 114 33.05 -5.38 -2.12
N LEU A 115 33.61 -6.41 -1.47
CA LEU A 115 33.37 -6.69 -0.04
C LEU A 115 33.89 -5.59 0.89
N GLU A 116 34.93 -4.86 0.47
CA GLU A 116 35.46 -3.72 1.21
C GLU A 116 34.40 -2.60 1.37
N ILE A 117 33.51 -2.42 0.39
CA ILE A 117 32.41 -1.45 0.49
C ILE A 117 31.44 -1.85 1.61
N TYR A 118 31.02 -3.11 1.68
CA TYR A 118 30.05 -3.56 2.70
C TYR A 118 30.63 -3.50 4.12
N SER A 119 31.95 -3.60 4.27
CA SER A 119 32.60 -3.53 5.59
C SER A 119 33.00 -2.11 6.00
N LYS A 120 33.41 -1.25 5.06
CA LYS A 120 33.98 0.09 5.37
C LYS A 120 33.13 1.27 4.92
N ALA A 121 32.14 1.08 4.06
CA ALA A 121 31.31 2.13 3.50
C ALA A 121 29.81 1.88 3.71
N GLN A 122 29.43 1.47 4.93
CA GLN A 122 28.03 1.29 5.31
C GLN A 122 27.33 2.66 5.48
N PRO A 123 26.17 2.88 4.84
CA PRO A 123 25.43 4.13 4.96
C PRO A 123 24.63 4.20 6.28
N PRO A 124 24.33 5.41 6.80
CA PRO A 124 24.72 6.70 6.23
C PRO A 124 26.13 7.14 6.69
N PHE A 125 26.97 7.60 5.76
CA PHE A 125 28.29 8.20 6.05
C PHE A 125 28.37 9.66 5.59
N LYS A 126 29.31 10.45 6.13
CA LYS A 126 29.54 11.85 5.69
C LYS A 126 30.27 11.92 4.35
N ILE A 127 30.11 13.03 3.64
CA ILE A 127 30.83 13.33 2.39
C ILE A 127 31.52 14.69 2.58
N PRO A 128 32.86 14.79 2.51
CA PRO A 128 33.84 13.72 2.30
C PRO A 128 34.03 12.78 3.50
N SER A 129 34.46 11.56 3.23
CA SER A 129 34.95 10.55 4.18
C SER A 129 35.73 9.45 3.45
N GLU A 130 36.46 8.60 4.18
CA GLU A 130 37.09 7.39 3.63
C GLU A 130 36.06 6.49 2.90
N ALA A 131 34.88 6.30 3.51
CA ALA A 131 33.77 5.56 2.92
C ALA A 131 33.34 6.15 1.56
N SER A 132 33.14 7.47 1.49
CA SER A 132 32.76 8.13 0.24
C SER A 132 33.85 7.99 -0.83
N GLN A 133 35.14 8.01 -0.44
CA GLN A 133 36.26 7.84 -1.36
C GLN A 133 36.30 6.41 -1.93
N LEU A 134 36.07 5.39 -1.09
CA LEU A 134 35.96 4.00 -1.54
C LEU A 134 34.85 3.81 -2.58
N CYS A 135 33.67 4.42 -2.36
CA CYS A 135 32.58 4.39 -3.34
C CYS A 135 32.98 5.05 -4.67
N LEU A 136 33.62 6.22 -4.64
CA LEU A 136 34.07 6.93 -5.84
C LEU A 136 35.14 6.13 -6.62
N ASP A 137 36.11 5.53 -5.91
CA ASP A 137 37.16 4.70 -6.49
C ASP A 137 36.60 3.42 -7.13
N LEU A 138 35.63 2.77 -6.48
CA LEU A 138 34.96 1.59 -7.05
C LEU A 138 34.13 1.96 -8.27
N TRP A 139 33.36 3.06 -8.21
CA TRP A 139 32.56 3.49 -9.35
C TRP A 139 33.43 3.76 -10.59
N ARG A 140 34.60 4.39 -10.45
CA ARG A 140 35.53 4.58 -11.59
C ARG A 140 35.93 3.26 -12.27
N ARG A 141 36.01 2.16 -11.54
CA ARG A 141 36.30 0.82 -12.08
C ARG A 141 35.08 0.16 -12.73
N LEU A 142 33.90 0.47 -12.22
CA LEU A 142 32.62 -0.06 -12.69
C LEU A 142 31.95 0.84 -13.75
N ALA A 143 32.49 2.02 -14.03
CA ALA A 143 31.97 2.93 -15.03
C ALA A 143 31.86 2.22 -16.39
N GLY A 144 30.67 2.27 -16.99
CA GLY A 144 30.36 1.56 -18.23
C GLY A 144 30.06 0.06 -18.06
N ARG A 145 29.97 -0.47 -16.84
CA ARG A 145 29.38 -1.79 -16.51
C ARG A 145 27.86 -1.68 -16.32
N SER A 146 27.17 -2.80 -16.11
CA SER A 146 25.72 -2.79 -15.85
C SER A 146 25.36 -1.97 -14.59
N SER A 147 24.18 -1.34 -14.59
CA SER A 147 23.64 -0.60 -13.43
C SER A 147 23.63 -1.47 -12.17
N LEU A 148 23.34 -2.76 -12.32
CA LEU A 148 23.37 -3.73 -11.22
C LEU A 148 24.73 -3.76 -10.52
N LEU A 149 25.85 -3.78 -11.25
CA LEU A 149 27.17 -3.77 -10.61
C LEU A 149 27.53 -2.40 -10.05
N GLN A 150 27.24 -1.33 -10.80
CA GLN A 150 27.48 0.04 -10.34
C GLN A 150 26.73 0.35 -9.03
N GLY A 151 25.61 -0.33 -8.79
CA GLY A 151 24.82 -0.28 -7.57
C GLY A 151 25.61 -0.46 -6.28
N VAL A 152 26.65 -1.30 -6.28
CA VAL A 152 27.48 -1.53 -5.07
C VAL A 152 28.16 -0.24 -4.62
N ALA A 153 28.62 0.59 -5.55
CA ALA A 153 29.20 1.89 -5.23
C ALA A 153 28.14 2.99 -5.05
N LEU A 154 27.12 3.00 -5.92
CA LEU A 154 26.19 4.11 -6.03
C LEU A 154 25.06 4.07 -4.98
N ALA A 155 24.56 2.90 -4.60
CA ALA A 155 23.48 2.81 -3.61
C ALA A 155 23.86 3.37 -2.23
N PRO A 156 25.00 2.99 -1.60
CA PRO A 156 25.38 3.54 -0.30
C PRO A 156 25.78 5.03 -0.39
N LEU A 157 26.35 5.46 -1.52
CA LEU A 157 26.68 6.87 -1.78
C LEU A 157 25.41 7.74 -1.87
N LEU A 158 24.45 7.34 -2.70
CA LEU A 158 23.17 8.06 -2.88
C LEU A 158 22.33 8.05 -1.59
N THR A 159 22.32 6.93 -0.87
CA THR A 159 21.66 6.83 0.44
C THR A 159 22.27 7.83 1.42
N SER A 160 23.59 7.81 1.60
CA SER A 160 24.29 8.72 2.51
C SER A 160 24.11 10.19 2.13
N MET A 161 24.16 10.50 0.84
CA MET A 161 23.98 11.85 0.32
C MET A 161 22.57 12.39 0.61
N THR A 162 21.53 11.62 0.25
CA THR A 162 20.15 12.03 0.47
C THR A 162 19.79 12.04 1.96
N TYR A 163 20.35 11.12 2.74
CA TYR A 163 20.12 11.05 4.18
C TYR A 163 20.68 12.30 4.88
N ASN A 164 21.95 12.64 4.66
CA ASN A 164 22.53 13.83 5.29
C ASN A 164 21.91 15.15 4.81
N ALA A 165 21.23 15.15 3.66
CA ALA A 165 20.54 16.32 3.16
C ALA A 165 19.29 16.68 3.99
N ARG A 166 18.62 15.68 4.57
CA ARG A 166 17.33 15.84 5.26
C ARG A 166 17.32 15.40 6.72
N TRP A 167 18.11 14.43 7.15
CA TRP A 167 18.11 13.91 8.53
C TRP A 167 19.45 14.06 9.22
N ASN A 168 19.42 14.06 10.55
CA ASN A 168 20.61 13.96 11.39
C ASN A 168 20.97 12.49 11.71
N GLU A 169 22.01 12.29 12.51
CA GLU A 169 22.49 10.95 12.90
C GLU A 169 21.49 10.16 13.75
N GLU A 170 20.57 10.86 14.44
CA GLU A 170 19.48 10.25 15.22
C GLU A 170 18.22 9.97 14.38
N GLY A 171 18.22 10.31 13.09
CA GLY A 171 17.05 10.12 12.20
C GLY A 171 15.98 11.20 12.32
N LEU A 172 16.27 12.32 12.97
CA LEU A 172 15.36 13.47 13.07
C LEU A 172 15.37 14.26 11.75
N ASP A 173 14.17 14.55 11.23
CA ASP A 173 13.98 15.40 10.05
C ASP A 173 14.39 16.85 10.36
N LEU A 174 15.26 17.41 9.54
CA LEU A 174 15.80 18.77 9.66
C LEU A 174 14.86 19.84 9.08
N GLY A 175 13.70 19.47 8.53
CA GLY A 175 12.66 20.41 8.07
C GLY A 175 13.08 21.24 6.85
N ARG A 176 13.94 20.69 5.98
CA ARG A 176 14.47 21.40 4.82
C ARG A 176 13.58 21.18 3.59
N ASP A 177 12.66 22.11 3.34
CA ASP A 177 11.65 22.06 2.26
C ASP A 177 12.16 21.93 0.81
N LYS A 178 13.49 21.82 0.60
CA LYS A 178 14.12 21.49 -0.68
C LYS A 178 15.41 20.68 -0.51
N ALA A 179 15.44 19.72 0.41
CA ALA A 179 16.65 18.97 0.77
C ALA A 179 17.45 18.43 -0.44
N PHE A 180 16.79 18.09 -1.55
CA PHE A 180 17.46 17.54 -2.75
C PHE A 180 17.73 18.54 -3.87
N SER A 181 17.42 19.83 -3.70
CA SER A 181 17.65 20.83 -4.76
C SER A 181 19.10 21.33 -4.83
N THR A 182 19.85 21.18 -3.74
CA THR A 182 21.21 21.73 -3.63
C THR A 182 22.09 20.78 -2.82
N PHE A 183 23.26 20.47 -3.35
CA PHE A 183 24.33 19.79 -2.64
C PHE A 183 25.59 20.64 -2.68
N ASP A 184 26.40 20.57 -1.63
CA ASP A 184 27.69 21.24 -1.53
C ASP A 184 28.79 20.19 -1.36
N PHE A 185 29.66 20.12 -2.36
CA PHE A 185 30.81 19.23 -2.43
C PHE A 185 32.13 20.00 -2.51
N SER A 186 32.14 21.28 -2.12
CA SER A 186 33.32 22.15 -2.15
C SER A 186 34.50 21.64 -1.33
N SER A 187 34.24 20.77 -0.34
CA SER A 187 35.25 20.10 0.48
C SER A 187 35.87 18.85 -0.16
N LEU A 188 35.40 18.39 -1.32
CA LEU A 188 36.05 17.30 -2.06
C LEU A 188 37.34 17.78 -2.73
N ASP A 189 38.34 16.90 -2.82
CA ASP A 189 39.50 17.16 -3.67
C ASP A 189 39.11 17.18 -5.16
N VAL A 190 40.00 17.72 -6.00
CA VAL A 190 39.75 17.90 -7.43
C VAL A 190 39.40 16.58 -8.16
N SER A 191 39.99 15.46 -7.74
CA SER A 191 39.76 14.15 -8.36
C SER A 191 38.40 13.57 -7.97
N ALA A 192 38.07 13.63 -6.68
CA ALA A 192 36.80 13.21 -6.13
C ALA A 192 35.65 14.08 -6.67
N LEU A 193 35.86 15.39 -6.75
CA LEU A 193 34.88 16.33 -7.28
C LEU A 193 34.58 16.05 -8.76
N LYS A 194 35.61 15.81 -9.57
CA LYS A 194 35.44 15.41 -10.98
C LYS A 194 34.64 14.11 -11.09
N THR A 195 34.98 13.10 -10.27
CA THR A 195 34.28 11.82 -10.26
C THR A 195 32.81 11.98 -9.87
N MET A 196 32.52 12.83 -8.87
CA MET A 196 31.14 13.15 -8.48
C MET A 196 30.38 13.83 -9.63
N GLY A 197 31.02 14.76 -10.33
CA GLY A 197 30.47 15.37 -11.55
C GLY A 197 30.11 14.35 -12.62
N ASP A 198 31.03 13.41 -12.89
CA ASP A 198 30.81 12.33 -13.86
C ASP A 198 29.64 11.42 -13.44
N ILE A 199 29.51 11.10 -12.15
CA ILE A 199 28.36 10.33 -11.60
C ILE A 199 27.06 11.09 -11.79
N PHE A 200 27.01 12.37 -11.40
CA PHE A 200 25.80 13.19 -11.49
C PHE A 200 25.32 13.32 -12.93
N GLN A 201 26.25 13.49 -13.88
CA GLN A 201 25.94 13.52 -15.30
C GLN A 201 25.47 12.15 -15.81
N ALA A 202 26.16 11.07 -15.45
CA ALA A 202 25.81 9.70 -15.86
C ALA A 202 24.43 9.25 -15.35
N LEU A 203 24.06 9.69 -14.14
CA LEU A 203 22.78 9.43 -13.52
C LEU A 203 21.67 10.40 -13.96
N GLY A 204 21.98 11.42 -14.76
CA GLY A 204 21.03 12.47 -15.14
C GLY A 204 20.52 13.28 -13.95
N ILE A 205 21.30 13.36 -12.87
CA ILE A 205 20.94 14.11 -11.66
C ILE A 205 21.12 15.61 -11.89
N GLY A 206 22.24 16.00 -12.51
CA GLY A 206 22.59 17.41 -12.64
C GLY A 206 24.05 17.60 -13.04
N GLN A 207 24.52 18.84 -12.93
CA GLN A 207 25.91 19.21 -13.16
C GLN A 207 26.55 19.71 -11.87
N VAL A 208 27.81 19.34 -11.65
CA VAL A 208 28.65 19.82 -10.54
C VAL A 208 29.64 20.84 -11.11
N ASP A 209 29.69 22.04 -10.53
CA ASP A 209 30.62 23.09 -10.97
C ASP A 209 32.04 22.90 -10.38
N SER A 210 32.99 23.71 -10.84
CA SER A 210 34.39 23.65 -10.38
C SER A 210 34.58 24.01 -8.90
N ASN A 211 33.57 24.57 -8.24
CA ASN A 211 33.57 24.95 -6.83
C ASN A 211 32.81 23.93 -5.96
N GLY A 212 32.30 22.85 -6.53
CA GLY A 212 31.55 21.83 -5.81
C GLY A 212 30.07 22.13 -5.59
N ARG A 213 29.51 23.15 -6.25
CA ARG A 213 28.07 23.40 -6.21
C ARG A 213 27.35 22.57 -7.26
N VAL A 214 26.18 22.08 -6.89
CA VAL A 214 25.35 21.25 -7.77
C VAL A 214 24.15 22.02 -8.31
N GLU A 215 24.01 21.99 -9.64
CA GLU A 215 22.77 22.33 -10.34
C GLU A 215 21.99 21.03 -10.62
N VAL A 216 20.94 20.77 -9.83
CA VAL A 216 20.09 19.58 -9.99
C VAL A 216 19.05 19.81 -11.07
N TRP A 217 18.96 18.90 -12.05
CA TRP A 217 17.96 18.95 -13.10
C TRP A 217 16.60 18.44 -12.62
N PRO A 218 15.46 18.86 -13.23
CA PRO A 218 14.13 18.41 -12.81
C PRO A 218 13.95 16.88 -12.80
N GLN A 219 14.47 16.18 -13.82
CA GLN A 219 14.47 14.72 -13.88
C GLN A 219 15.33 14.11 -12.75
N GLY A 220 16.49 14.71 -12.48
CA GLY A 220 17.38 14.31 -11.39
C GLY A 220 16.75 14.41 -10.01
N TYR A 221 16.03 15.50 -9.76
CA TYR A 221 15.29 15.72 -8.53
C TYR A 221 14.25 14.62 -8.29
N LEU A 222 13.46 14.26 -9.31
CA LEU A 222 12.50 13.14 -9.24
C LEU A 222 13.21 11.80 -8.95
N GLY A 223 14.40 11.59 -9.52
CA GLY A 223 15.20 10.39 -9.27
C GLY A 223 15.72 10.30 -7.85
N LEU A 224 16.18 11.42 -7.29
CA LEU A 224 16.61 11.52 -5.90
C LEU A 224 15.44 11.28 -4.93
N GLN A 225 14.23 11.72 -5.27
CA GLN A 225 13.03 11.37 -4.51
C GLN A 225 12.70 9.87 -4.55
N ARG A 226 13.23 9.08 -5.48
CA ARG A 226 13.06 7.61 -5.44
C ARG A 226 14.09 6.90 -4.55
N VAL A 227 15.19 7.57 -4.20
CA VAL A 227 16.26 7.01 -3.36
C VAL A 227 15.80 6.72 -1.93
N TYR A 228 14.67 7.27 -1.46
CA TYR A 228 14.03 6.80 -0.21
C TYR A 228 13.85 5.29 -0.17
N SER A 229 13.57 4.67 -1.33
CA SER A 229 13.45 3.20 -1.43
C SER A 229 14.73 2.43 -1.16
N TYR A 230 15.89 3.10 -1.11
CA TYR A 230 17.17 2.46 -0.82
C TYR A 230 17.41 2.30 0.68
N TYR A 231 16.71 3.05 1.52
CA TYR A 231 17.07 3.17 2.94
C TYR A 231 16.85 1.85 3.67
N VAL A 232 15.73 1.17 3.40
CA VAL A 232 15.45 -0.16 3.94
C VAL A 232 16.52 -1.18 3.51
N PRO A 233 16.75 -1.46 2.22
CA PRO A 233 17.75 -2.45 1.81
C PRO A 233 19.19 -2.08 2.19
N THR A 234 19.55 -0.79 2.22
CA THR A 234 20.90 -0.38 2.67
C THR A 234 21.05 -0.41 4.19
N SER A 235 19.98 -0.30 4.97
CA SER A 235 20.03 -0.50 6.43
C SER A 235 20.47 -1.92 6.81
N TYR A 236 20.26 -2.92 5.93
CA TYR A 236 20.75 -4.29 6.11
C TYR A 236 22.22 -4.48 5.71
N ALA A 237 22.99 -3.40 5.55
CA ALA A 237 24.44 -3.49 5.30
C ALA A 237 25.17 -4.42 6.29
N PRO A 238 24.87 -4.44 7.61
CA PRO A 238 25.52 -5.36 8.54
C PRO A 238 25.23 -6.83 8.22
N LEU A 239 23.98 -7.20 7.94
CA LEU A 239 23.60 -8.56 7.53
C LEU A 239 24.27 -8.98 6.22
N LEU A 240 24.27 -8.09 5.23
CA LEU A 240 24.88 -8.34 3.94
C LEU A 240 26.41 -8.47 4.03
N SER A 241 27.07 -7.68 4.87
CA SER A 241 28.53 -7.77 5.08
C SER A 241 28.94 -9.06 5.80
N HIS A 242 28.04 -9.66 6.59
CA HIS A 242 28.27 -10.92 7.30
C HIS A 242 27.65 -12.13 6.60
N PHE A 243 27.23 -12.01 5.34
CA PHE A 243 26.57 -13.10 4.64
C PHE A 243 27.42 -14.38 4.56
N HIS A 244 28.75 -14.27 4.44
CA HIS A 244 29.65 -15.43 4.53
C HIS A 244 29.46 -16.21 5.85
N HIS A 245 29.46 -15.48 6.97
CA HIS A 245 29.28 -16.06 8.30
C HIS A 245 27.88 -16.67 8.45
N VAL A 246 26.84 -15.99 7.95
CA VAL A 246 25.46 -16.53 7.90
C VAL A 246 25.38 -17.80 7.06
N LEU A 247 26.11 -17.85 5.95
CA LEU A 247 26.07 -18.96 5.00
C LEU A 247 26.87 -20.17 5.47
N PHE A 248 28.00 -20.02 6.15
CA PHE A 248 28.91 -21.14 6.47
C PHE A 248 29.02 -21.45 7.96
N ASP A 249 28.83 -20.46 8.84
CA ASP A 249 29.11 -20.61 10.27
C ASP A 249 27.80 -20.64 11.08
N ASP A 250 27.10 -19.51 11.16
CA ASP A 250 25.93 -19.28 12.01
C ASP A 250 24.80 -18.57 11.24
N ALA A 251 23.83 -19.35 10.75
CA ALA A 251 22.63 -18.82 10.09
C ALA A 251 21.68 -18.05 11.03
N SER A 252 22.01 -18.00 12.33
CA SER A 252 21.31 -17.22 13.35
C SER A 252 22.03 -15.98 13.84
N TRP A 253 23.15 -15.65 13.21
CA TRP A 253 23.88 -14.43 13.48
C TRP A 253 22.98 -13.19 13.36
N GLY A 254 23.10 -12.30 14.34
CA GLY A 254 22.34 -11.05 14.42
C GLY A 254 20.94 -11.16 15.02
N PHE A 255 20.53 -12.38 15.40
CA PHE A 255 19.23 -12.67 16.04
C PHE A 255 19.35 -13.43 17.38
N ASN A 256 20.58 -13.74 17.83
CA ASN A 256 20.87 -14.61 18.97
C ASN A 256 20.97 -13.90 20.34
N GLY A 257 20.38 -12.70 20.51
CA GLY A 257 20.33 -12.02 21.80
C GLY A 257 19.23 -12.60 22.70
N ASP A 258 19.56 -12.92 23.96
CA ASP A 258 18.54 -13.10 25.00
C ASP A 258 17.71 -11.81 25.08
N VAL A 259 16.38 -11.95 25.04
CA VAL A 259 15.36 -10.89 24.99
C VAL A 259 15.41 -9.94 26.22
N GLU A 260 16.38 -10.09 27.11
CA GLU A 260 16.52 -9.30 28.34
C GLU A 260 17.38 -8.03 28.18
N ASP A 261 18.28 -7.96 27.19
CA ASP A 261 18.97 -6.72 26.80
C ASP A 261 18.53 -6.33 25.36
N GLU A 262 17.35 -5.71 25.28
CA GLU A 262 16.58 -5.35 24.06
C GLU A 262 17.27 -4.38 23.07
N ASP A 263 18.57 -4.09 23.20
CA ASP A 263 19.12 -2.83 22.70
C ASP A 263 20.05 -2.84 21.50
N ASP A 264 20.38 -3.95 20.84
CA ASP A 264 21.14 -3.88 19.58
C ASP A 264 20.78 -5.01 18.59
N GLU A 265 19.81 -4.74 17.71
CA GLU A 265 19.63 -5.55 16.49
C GLU A 265 20.82 -5.33 15.55
N ILE A 266 21.90 -6.06 15.77
CA ILE A 266 23.17 -5.87 15.04
C ILE A 266 23.11 -6.23 13.55
N HIS A 267 22.06 -6.91 13.10
CA HIS A 267 21.88 -7.27 11.69
C HIS A 267 21.38 -6.10 10.82
N VAL A 268 20.88 -5.02 11.44
CA VAL A 268 20.26 -3.90 10.74
C VAL A 268 20.60 -2.57 11.38
N HIS A 269 20.87 -1.54 10.58
CA HIS A 269 20.98 -0.17 11.06
C HIS A 269 19.58 0.40 11.35
N ARG A 270 19.06 0.15 12.56
CA ARG A 270 17.65 0.43 12.92
C ARG A 270 17.19 1.86 12.65
N THR A 271 18.01 2.89 12.92
CA THR A 271 17.63 4.29 12.63
C THR A 271 17.36 4.53 11.15
N LEU A 272 18.29 4.13 10.26
CA LEU A 272 18.12 4.24 8.81
C LEU A 272 16.91 3.42 8.32
N ASN A 273 16.72 2.22 8.89
CA ASN A 273 15.57 1.36 8.57
C ASN A 273 14.24 2.05 8.90
N VAL A 274 14.09 2.60 10.11
CA VAL A 274 12.87 3.29 10.57
C VAL A 274 12.59 4.55 9.76
N VAL A 275 13.62 5.34 9.45
CA VAL A 275 13.47 6.52 8.58
C VAL A 275 13.02 6.11 7.18
N GLY A 276 13.63 5.06 6.63
CA GLY A 276 13.29 4.53 5.31
C GLY A 276 11.85 4.02 5.22
N SER A 277 11.47 3.13 6.14
CA SER A 277 10.13 2.53 6.17
C SER A 277 9.05 3.56 6.51
N GLY A 278 9.27 4.44 7.49
CA GLY A 278 8.31 5.49 7.86
C GLY A 278 8.00 6.46 6.72
N ALA A 279 9.01 6.90 5.96
CA ALA A 279 8.82 7.76 4.79
C ALA A 279 8.00 7.06 3.69
N GLN A 280 8.18 5.75 3.50
CA GLN A 280 7.41 4.96 2.54
C GLN A 280 5.97 4.75 3.00
N HIS A 281 5.77 4.33 4.26
CA HIS A 281 4.46 4.01 4.82
C HIS A 281 3.52 5.23 4.84
N SER A 282 4.05 6.40 5.18
CA SER A 282 3.27 7.64 5.29
C SER A 282 2.56 8.02 3.98
N THR A 283 3.13 7.65 2.82
CA THR A 283 2.50 7.92 1.53
C THR A 283 1.23 7.10 1.27
N LEU A 284 1.09 5.96 1.97
CA LEU A 284 -0.01 5.01 1.83
C LEU A 284 -1.05 5.14 2.95
N PHE A 285 -0.75 5.85 4.04
CA PHE A 285 -1.72 6.10 5.11
C PHE A 285 -2.98 6.79 4.62
N LYS A 286 -2.85 7.72 3.66
CA LYS A 286 -4.00 8.38 3.02
C LYS A 286 -5.03 7.39 2.43
N ASP A 287 -4.56 6.23 1.98
CA ASP A 287 -5.39 5.22 1.35
C ASP A 287 -6.05 4.34 2.42
N LEU A 288 -5.33 3.96 3.48
CA LEU A 288 -5.92 3.32 4.66
C LEU A 288 -7.01 4.21 5.29
N LEU A 289 -6.79 5.53 5.33
CA LEU A 289 -7.77 6.50 5.83
C LEU A 289 -9.10 6.49 5.05
N GLN A 290 -9.14 5.99 3.81
CA GLN A 290 -10.39 5.86 3.06
C GLN A 290 -11.30 4.79 3.69
N HIS A 291 -10.74 3.65 4.12
CA HIS A 291 -11.49 2.64 4.85
C HIS A 291 -11.96 3.16 6.22
N VAL A 292 -11.07 3.85 6.93
CA VAL A 292 -11.42 4.49 8.22
C VAL A 292 -12.54 5.52 8.02
N HIS A 293 -12.47 6.34 6.97
CA HIS A 293 -13.50 7.32 6.66
C HIS A 293 -14.87 6.67 6.51
N GLN A 294 -14.96 5.57 5.76
CA GLN A 294 -16.23 4.84 5.55
C GLN A 294 -16.85 4.38 6.87
N VAL A 295 -16.03 3.93 7.82
CA VAL A 295 -16.50 3.51 9.16
C VAL A 295 -17.12 4.67 9.95
N PHE A 296 -16.65 5.91 9.74
CA PHE A 296 -17.11 7.11 10.44
C PHE A 296 -17.98 8.05 9.58
N ALA A 297 -18.39 7.64 8.37
CA ALA A 297 -19.07 8.48 7.40
C ALA A 297 -20.57 8.72 7.70
N ASN A 298 -21.22 7.83 8.44
CA ASN A 298 -22.65 7.95 8.77
C ASN A 298 -22.89 8.87 9.98
N ASP A 299 -24.15 9.23 10.22
CA ASP A 299 -24.63 10.07 11.33
C ASP A 299 -25.14 9.27 12.54
N LYS A 300 -25.08 7.93 12.49
CA LYS A 300 -25.44 7.04 13.59
C LYS A 300 -24.26 6.83 14.55
N PHE A 301 -23.92 7.88 15.29
CA PHE A 301 -22.68 7.92 16.10
C PHE A 301 -22.57 6.81 17.16
N ASP A 302 -23.69 6.34 17.72
CA ASP A 302 -23.71 5.22 18.68
C ASP A 302 -23.34 3.87 18.04
N GLU A 303 -23.56 3.74 16.73
CA GLU A 303 -23.22 2.56 15.93
C GLU A 303 -21.76 2.58 15.45
N GLN A 304 -20.99 3.63 15.72
CA GLN A 304 -19.59 3.76 15.30
C GLN A 304 -18.60 3.24 16.36
N PRO A 305 -17.31 3.04 15.99
CA PRO A 305 -16.27 2.75 16.98
C PRO A 305 -16.11 3.88 18.01
N GLN A 306 -15.70 3.49 19.22
CA GLN A 306 -15.22 4.38 20.29
C GLN A 306 -13.69 4.30 20.42
N PHE A 307 -13.09 3.22 19.92
CA PHE A 307 -11.65 2.99 19.97
C PHE A 307 -11.11 2.69 18.57
N VAL A 308 -9.93 3.21 18.27
CA VAL A 308 -9.10 2.73 17.15
C VAL A 308 -7.85 2.11 17.76
N ILE A 309 -7.58 0.86 17.43
CA ILE A 309 -6.49 0.09 18.05
C ILE A 309 -5.46 -0.23 16.98
N ASP A 310 -4.28 0.38 17.08
CA ASP A 310 -3.16 0.13 16.19
C ASP A 310 -2.20 -0.88 16.82
N THR A 311 -2.02 -2.04 16.17
CA THR A 311 -1.09 -3.09 16.62
C THR A 311 0.21 -3.00 15.86
N GLY A 312 1.31 -2.81 16.59
CA GLY A 312 2.62 -2.38 16.07
C GLY A 312 2.62 -0.88 15.79
N CYS A 313 2.21 -0.08 16.78
CA CYS A 313 1.96 1.35 16.57
C CYS A 313 3.22 2.18 16.33
N GLY A 314 4.43 1.66 16.59
CA GLY A 314 5.68 2.36 16.32
C GLY A 314 5.75 3.70 17.06
N ASP A 315 5.81 4.81 16.31
CA ASP A 315 5.81 6.18 16.84
C ASP A 315 4.40 6.80 17.00
N GLY A 316 3.34 6.04 16.68
CA GLY A 316 1.96 6.47 16.76
C GLY A 316 1.51 7.40 15.63
N HIS A 317 2.30 7.59 14.58
CA HIS A 317 1.95 8.50 13.48
C HIS A 317 0.64 8.10 12.77
N LEU A 318 0.41 6.80 12.56
CA LEU A 318 -0.84 6.31 11.96
C LEU A 318 -2.07 6.67 12.81
N LEU A 319 -2.00 6.47 14.12
CA LEU A 319 -3.06 6.83 15.06
C LEU A 319 -3.35 8.33 15.06
N GLN A 320 -2.30 9.15 15.00
CA GLN A 320 -2.43 10.60 14.87
C GLN A 320 -3.18 10.95 13.57
N CYS A 321 -2.73 10.44 12.42
CA CYS A 321 -3.37 10.68 11.12
C CYS A 321 -4.85 10.25 11.12
N ILE A 322 -5.17 9.11 11.72
CA ILE A 322 -6.55 8.62 11.85
C ILE A 322 -7.39 9.58 12.68
N TYR A 323 -6.93 9.97 13.86
CA TYR A 323 -7.68 10.87 14.73
C TYR A 323 -7.94 12.23 14.06
N GLU A 324 -6.91 12.83 13.48
CA GLU A 324 -7.01 14.09 12.75
C GLU A 324 -7.96 13.98 11.57
N HIS A 325 -7.91 12.88 10.82
CA HIS A 325 -8.82 12.65 9.70
C HIS A 325 -10.28 12.52 10.14
N VAL A 326 -10.56 11.73 11.19
CA VAL A 326 -11.91 11.59 11.73
C VAL A 326 -12.42 12.94 12.27
N LYS A 327 -11.58 13.67 13.00
CA LYS A 327 -11.89 14.99 13.55
C LYS A 327 -12.23 16.02 12.47
N ASN A 328 -11.47 16.05 11.39
CA ASN A 328 -11.55 17.13 10.40
C ASN A 328 -12.42 16.79 9.18
N HIS A 329 -12.59 15.51 8.84
CA HIS A 329 -13.19 15.10 7.57
C HIS A 329 -14.40 14.16 7.69
N THR A 330 -14.90 13.88 8.90
CA THR A 330 -16.09 13.02 9.07
C THR A 330 -17.15 13.68 9.94
N PRO A 331 -18.44 13.28 9.84
CA PRO A 331 -19.49 13.78 10.74
C PRO A 331 -19.16 13.57 12.23
N ARG A 332 -18.44 12.50 12.58
CA ARG A 332 -18.03 12.20 13.96
C ARG A 332 -17.22 13.32 14.60
N GLY A 333 -16.39 14.02 13.82
CA GLY A 333 -15.57 15.13 14.29
C GLY A 333 -16.36 16.27 14.92
N LYS A 334 -17.61 16.48 14.49
CA LYS A 334 -18.51 17.54 15.01
C LYS A 334 -19.11 17.22 16.38
N VAL A 335 -18.98 15.98 16.86
CA VAL A 335 -19.67 15.46 18.06
C VAL A 335 -18.73 14.70 19.00
N LEU A 336 -17.42 14.96 18.94
CA LEU A 336 -16.43 14.26 19.78
C LEU A 336 -16.63 14.51 21.29
N ASP A 337 -17.24 15.62 21.69
CA ASP A 337 -17.54 15.91 23.10
C ASP A 337 -18.59 14.95 23.68
N SER A 338 -19.62 14.60 22.90
CA SER A 338 -20.67 13.68 23.32
C SER A 338 -20.39 12.22 22.93
N HIS A 339 -19.61 12.00 21.88
CA HIS A 339 -19.20 10.68 21.39
C HIS A 339 -17.67 10.63 21.25
N PRO A 340 -16.93 10.50 22.36
CA PRO A 340 -15.47 10.52 22.32
C PRO A 340 -14.89 9.38 21.50
N LEU A 341 -13.72 9.63 20.91
CA LEU A 341 -12.92 8.66 20.17
C LEU A 341 -11.54 8.58 20.83
N THR A 342 -11.10 7.37 21.18
CA THR A 342 -9.80 7.15 21.85
C THR A 342 -8.89 6.29 20.96
N MET A 343 -7.69 6.78 20.69
CA MET A 343 -6.63 6.03 20.01
C MET A 343 -5.95 5.06 20.98
N VAL A 344 -5.62 3.85 20.54
CA VAL A 344 -4.95 2.86 21.37
C VAL A 344 -3.73 2.32 20.64
N GLY A 345 -2.55 2.75 21.09
CA GLY A 345 -1.27 2.22 20.61
C GLY A 345 -0.92 0.91 21.31
N VAL A 346 -0.64 -0.12 20.53
CA VAL A 346 -0.20 -1.43 21.01
C VAL A 346 1.16 -1.72 20.41
N ASP A 347 2.17 -1.93 21.24
CA ASP A 347 3.49 -2.37 20.78
C ASP A 347 4.18 -3.24 21.83
N PHE A 348 4.93 -4.25 21.40
CA PHE A 348 5.69 -5.11 22.31
C PHE A 348 6.97 -4.41 22.78
N ASN A 349 7.54 -3.52 21.96
CA ASN A 349 8.73 -2.74 22.28
C ASN A 349 8.40 -1.52 23.17
N GLU A 350 9.16 -1.31 24.25
CA GLU A 350 8.92 -0.20 25.18
C GLU A 350 9.23 1.18 24.59
N LYS A 351 10.31 1.31 23.81
CA LYS A 351 10.70 2.58 23.18
C LYS A 351 9.62 3.05 22.20
N ALA A 352 9.05 2.16 21.40
CA ALA A 352 7.92 2.45 20.52
C ALA A 352 6.70 2.96 21.31
N ARG A 353 6.33 2.28 22.39
CA ARG A 353 5.22 2.74 23.25
C ARG A 353 5.46 4.13 23.84
N ILE A 354 6.68 4.43 24.29
CA ILE A 354 7.04 5.76 24.81
C ILE A 354 6.98 6.81 23.69
N ALA A 355 7.49 6.50 22.50
CA ALA A 355 7.44 7.39 21.35
C ALA A 355 5.99 7.70 20.94
N THR A 356 5.15 6.67 20.84
CA THR A 356 3.71 6.79 20.60
C THR A 356 3.04 7.70 21.61
N ALA A 357 3.26 7.48 22.91
CA ALA A 357 2.66 8.31 23.96
C ALA A 357 3.10 9.78 23.83
N CYS A 358 4.41 10.02 23.67
CA CYS A 358 4.95 11.37 23.48
C CYS A 358 4.36 12.07 22.25
N ASN A 359 4.24 11.35 21.13
CA ASN A 359 3.70 11.91 19.89
C ASN A 359 2.21 12.28 20.04
N LEU A 360 1.41 11.37 20.58
CA LEU A 360 -0.03 11.60 20.75
C LEU A 360 -0.33 12.67 21.82
N ASP A 361 0.46 12.74 22.89
CA ASP A 361 0.40 13.83 23.87
C ASP A 361 0.72 15.19 23.23
N ALA A 362 1.77 15.26 22.40
CA ALA A 362 2.19 16.49 21.74
C ALA A 362 1.15 17.04 20.75
N HIS A 363 0.26 16.17 20.25
CA HIS A 363 -0.82 16.52 19.32
C HIS A 363 -2.21 16.53 19.98
N GLU A 364 -2.28 16.47 21.32
CA GLU A 364 -3.53 16.48 22.09
C GLU A 364 -4.54 15.40 21.67
N VAL A 365 -4.04 14.23 21.24
CA VAL A 365 -4.87 13.11 20.79
C VAL A 365 -5.27 12.26 22.01
N PRO A 366 -6.58 12.06 22.29
CA PRO A 366 -7.03 11.20 23.39
C PRO A 366 -6.58 9.76 23.15
N HIS A 367 -5.73 9.23 24.02
CA HIS A 367 -5.10 7.94 23.76
C HIS A 367 -4.84 7.06 24.98
N ARG A 368 -4.48 5.80 24.70
CA ARG A 368 -3.91 4.83 25.64
C ARG A 368 -2.78 4.08 24.95
N VAL A 369 -1.73 3.72 25.68
CA VAL A 369 -0.67 2.87 25.16
C VAL A 369 -0.55 1.60 26.02
N VAL A 370 -0.45 0.44 25.37
CA VAL A 370 -0.40 -0.86 26.03
C VAL A 370 0.64 -1.76 25.38
N SER A 371 1.19 -2.70 26.17
CA SER A 371 2.03 -3.77 25.63
C SER A 371 1.17 -4.86 24.99
N GLY A 372 1.58 -5.33 23.82
CA GLY A 372 0.92 -6.43 23.12
C GLY A 372 1.75 -6.94 21.94
N ASP A 373 1.51 -8.19 21.58
CA ASP A 373 2.25 -8.94 20.56
C ASP A 373 1.25 -9.38 19.47
N ILE A 374 1.55 -9.09 18.20
CA ILE A 374 0.69 -9.42 17.06
C ILE A 374 0.42 -10.93 16.97
N GLY A 375 1.37 -11.76 17.41
CA GLY A 375 1.22 -13.21 17.46
C GLY A 375 0.33 -13.70 18.60
N LYS A 376 -0.09 -12.85 19.53
CA LYS A 376 -0.88 -13.24 20.71
C LYS A 376 -2.15 -12.39 20.89
N PRO A 377 -3.05 -12.35 19.88
CA PRO A 377 -4.19 -11.45 19.90
C PRO A 377 -5.16 -11.71 21.07
N SER A 378 -5.35 -12.97 21.51
CA SER A 378 -6.17 -13.26 22.69
C SER A 378 -5.62 -12.65 23.99
N ALA A 379 -4.29 -12.66 24.16
CA ALA A 379 -3.64 -12.01 25.30
C ALA A 379 -3.76 -10.49 25.22
N LEU A 380 -3.64 -9.94 24.01
CA LEU A 380 -3.89 -8.52 23.73
C LEU A 380 -5.32 -8.13 24.10
N MET A 381 -6.35 -8.87 23.66
CA MET A 381 -7.75 -8.57 24.01
C MET A 381 -7.99 -8.59 25.52
N ALA A 382 -7.36 -9.52 26.25
CA ALA A 382 -7.40 -9.54 27.72
C ALA A 382 -6.74 -8.30 28.33
N MET A 383 -5.61 -7.85 27.79
CA MET A 383 -4.93 -6.62 28.21
C MET A 383 -5.79 -5.37 27.97
N LEU A 384 -6.37 -5.25 26.77
CA LEU A 384 -7.27 -4.15 26.39
C LEU A 384 -8.48 -4.07 27.34
N LYS A 385 -9.09 -5.21 27.65
CA LYS A 385 -10.19 -5.29 28.62
C LYS A 385 -9.78 -4.81 30.02
N ARG A 386 -8.60 -5.22 30.53
CA ARG A 386 -8.05 -4.71 31.81
C ARG A 386 -7.84 -3.21 31.78
N LYS A 387 -7.46 -2.66 30.63
CA LYS A 387 -7.29 -1.22 30.38
C LYS A 387 -8.60 -0.53 30.02
N LYS A 388 -9.76 -1.16 30.27
CA LYS A 388 -11.11 -0.61 30.04
C LYS A 388 -11.35 -0.18 28.59
N VAL A 389 -10.75 -0.87 27.63
CA VAL A 389 -11.04 -0.72 26.20
C VAL A 389 -12.13 -1.74 25.83
N ASN A 390 -13.25 -1.27 25.29
CA ASN A 390 -14.32 -2.14 24.83
C ASN A 390 -14.00 -2.60 23.40
N THR A 391 -13.51 -3.82 23.25
CA THR A 391 -13.09 -4.38 21.95
C THR A 391 -14.24 -4.55 20.97
N LYS A 392 -15.50 -4.67 21.42
CA LYS A 392 -16.69 -4.66 20.54
C LYS A 392 -16.96 -3.29 19.93
N LYS A 393 -16.46 -2.22 20.56
CA LYS A 393 -16.54 -0.83 20.06
C LYS A 393 -15.21 -0.38 19.46
N ALA A 394 -14.39 -1.30 18.98
CA ALA A 394 -13.08 -1.01 18.41
C ALA A 394 -13.04 -1.25 16.90
N LEU A 395 -12.36 -0.36 16.18
CA LEU A 395 -11.81 -0.63 14.87
C LEU A 395 -10.34 -0.98 15.07
N HIS A 396 -9.91 -2.15 14.57
CA HIS A 396 -8.50 -2.49 14.57
C HIS A 396 -7.83 -1.94 13.31
N VAL A 397 -6.60 -1.47 13.46
CA VAL A 397 -5.74 -1.05 12.36
C VAL A 397 -4.34 -1.64 12.56
N ARG A 398 -3.60 -1.81 11.46
CA ARG A 398 -2.13 -2.00 11.47
C ARG A 398 -1.57 -1.85 10.07
N SER A 399 -0.29 -1.50 9.97
CA SER A 399 0.40 -1.37 8.69
C SER A 399 1.72 -2.14 8.68
N PHE A 400 1.87 -3.05 7.72
CA PHE A 400 3.11 -3.77 7.40
C PHE A 400 3.68 -4.56 8.59
N LEU A 401 2.89 -5.50 9.15
CA LEU A 401 3.27 -6.19 10.39
C LEU A 401 3.01 -7.70 10.40
N ASP A 402 2.06 -8.23 9.63
CA ASP A 402 1.78 -9.67 9.64
C ASP A 402 2.91 -10.50 9.02
N HIS A 403 3.66 -9.90 8.09
CA HIS A 403 4.88 -10.52 7.54
C HIS A 403 6.02 -10.52 8.58
N ASP A 404 6.12 -9.53 9.45
CA ASP A 404 7.17 -9.41 10.49
C ASP A 404 6.72 -9.97 11.86
N ARG A 405 5.69 -10.83 11.85
CA ARG A 405 5.21 -11.48 13.08
C ARG A 405 6.26 -12.47 13.60
N PRO A 406 6.32 -12.71 14.93
CA PRO A 406 7.03 -13.86 15.45
C PRO A 406 6.50 -15.17 14.84
N TYR A 407 7.40 -15.97 14.27
CA TYR A 407 7.01 -17.25 13.68
C TYR A 407 6.54 -18.23 14.74
N ILE A 408 5.37 -18.81 14.47
CA ILE A 408 4.76 -19.84 15.28
C ILE A 408 4.47 -21.01 14.33
N PRO A 409 5.11 -22.17 14.51
CA PRO A 409 4.84 -23.36 13.70
C PRO A 409 3.37 -23.73 13.75
N ALA A 410 2.85 -24.21 12.61
CA ALA A 410 1.50 -24.68 12.49
C ALA A 410 1.29 -25.91 13.38
N LYS A 411 0.11 -26.00 14.01
CA LYS A 411 -0.29 -27.19 14.74
C LYS A 411 -0.89 -28.24 13.81
N THR A 412 -1.52 -27.77 12.73
CA THR A 412 -2.24 -28.62 11.78
C THR A 412 -1.51 -28.63 10.43
N PRO A 413 -0.76 -29.70 10.11
CA PRO A 413 -0.08 -29.78 8.83
C PRO A 413 -1.08 -29.93 7.68
N ILE A 414 -0.72 -29.36 6.52
CA ILE A 414 -1.50 -29.53 5.28
C ILE A 414 -1.15 -30.91 4.67
N PRO A 415 -2.13 -31.79 4.43
CA PRO A 415 -1.89 -33.07 3.77
C PRO A 415 -1.29 -32.86 2.38
N SER A 416 -0.21 -33.57 2.07
CA SER A 416 0.62 -33.24 0.91
C SER A 416 -0.04 -33.57 -0.44
N ASP A 417 -1.02 -34.46 -0.46
CA ASP A 417 -1.82 -34.83 -1.62
C ASP A 417 -3.13 -34.03 -1.76
N SER A 418 -3.39 -33.07 -0.86
CA SER A 418 -4.62 -32.26 -0.85
C SER A 418 -4.68 -31.21 -1.98
N SER A 419 -5.90 -30.75 -2.30
CA SER A 419 -6.09 -29.60 -3.20
C SER A 419 -5.42 -28.34 -2.65
N LEU A 420 -5.44 -28.16 -1.32
CA LEU A 420 -4.72 -27.07 -0.66
C LEU A 420 -3.20 -27.15 -0.85
N ALA A 421 -2.59 -28.33 -0.75
CA ALA A 421 -1.17 -28.47 -1.02
C ALA A 421 -0.81 -28.15 -2.48
N ALA A 422 -1.65 -28.55 -3.44
CA ALA A 422 -1.49 -28.18 -4.84
C ALA A 422 -1.53 -26.65 -5.05
N PHE A 423 -2.52 -25.99 -4.45
CA PHE A 423 -2.63 -24.53 -4.47
C PHE A 423 -1.39 -23.86 -3.87
N VAL A 424 -0.99 -24.23 -2.65
CA VAL A 424 0.16 -23.61 -1.97
C VAL A 424 1.44 -23.78 -2.79
N ARG A 425 1.67 -24.95 -3.38
CA ARG A 425 2.82 -25.17 -4.27
C ARG A 425 2.75 -24.30 -5.52
N SER A 426 1.58 -24.13 -6.12
CA SER A 426 1.43 -23.24 -7.29
C SER A 426 1.74 -21.78 -6.97
N GLN A 427 1.56 -21.36 -5.71
CA GLN A 427 1.67 -19.96 -5.29
C GLN A 427 3.00 -19.62 -4.61
N LEU A 428 3.63 -20.58 -3.93
CA LEU A 428 4.79 -20.35 -3.04
C LEU A 428 5.99 -21.27 -3.35
N ALA A 429 6.03 -21.92 -4.52
CA ALA A 429 7.07 -22.90 -4.86
C ALA A 429 8.52 -22.40 -4.70
N ASP A 430 8.79 -21.14 -5.06
CA ASP A 430 10.14 -20.55 -5.03
C ASP A 430 10.37 -19.61 -3.84
N PHE A 431 9.43 -19.54 -2.90
CA PHE A 431 9.52 -18.62 -1.76
C PHE A 431 10.40 -19.26 -0.69
N VAL A 432 11.31 -18.48 -0.12
CA VAL A 432 12.29 -18.95 0.87
C VAL A 432 12.15 -18.14 2.14
N HIS A 433 11.90 -18.84 3.24
CA HIS A 433 11.71 -18.24 4.57
C HIS A 433 12.52 -19.01 5.59
N LEU A 434 13.02 -18.30 6.59
CA LEU A 434 13.93 -18.86 7.58
C LEU A 434 13.30 -18.88 8.97
N ASP A 435 13.48 -19.98 9.69
CA ASP A 435 13.16 -20.05 11.11
C ASP A 435 14.24 -19.38 11.97
N LYS A 436 14.12 -19.51 13.29
CA LYS A 436 15.03 -18.87 14.24
C LYS A 436 16.45 -19.49 14.24
N GLU A 437 16.61 -20.70 13.70
CA GLU A 437 17.91 -21.35 13.48
C GLU A 437 18.50 -21.02 12.10
N GLY A 438 17.76 -20.30 11.24
CA GLY A 438 18.16 -20.05 9.86
C GLY A 438 17.92 -21.25 8.93
N THR A 439 17.08 -22.19 9.34
CA THR A 439 16.65 -23.32 8.51
C THR A 439 15.46 -22.90 7.65
N ALA A 440 15.38 -23.45 6.44
CA ALA A 440 14.28 -23.16 5.53
C ALA A 440 12.95 -23.73 6.04
N ILE A 441 11.92 -22.88 6.07
CA ILE A 441 10.55 -23.28 6.37
C ILE A 441 9.87 -23.71 5.07
N GLY A 442 9.28 -24.91 5.06
CA GLY A 442 8.54 -25.41 3.90
C GLY A 442 7.28 -24.59 3.59
N ALA A 443 6.96 -24.43 2.31
CA ALA A 443 5.81 -23.61 1.87
C ALA A 443 4.46 -24.01 2.49
N LEU A 444 4.20 -25.31 2.64
CA LEU A 444 2.98 -25.83 3.28
C LEU A 444 2.90 -25.42 4.77
N GLU A 445 4.02 -25.56 5.47
CA GLU A 445 4.14 -25.21 6.89
C GLU A 445 3.97 -23.71 7.11
N LEU A 446 4.61 -22.89 6.28
CA LEU A 446 4.48 -21.44 6.34
C LEU A 446 3.04 -20.99 6.09
N PHE A 447 2.39 -21.53 5.06
CA PHE A 447 1.01 -21.18 4.73
C PHE A 447 0.05 -21.59 5.86
N ALA A 448 0.21 -22.80 6.41
CA ALA A 448 -0.57 -23.26 7.56
C ALA A 448 -0.38 -22.34 8.78
N SER A 449 0.86 -21.94 9.07
CA SER A 449 1.18 -20.98 10.14
C SER A 449 0.47 -19.64 9.94
N LEU A 450 0.41 -19.14 8.70
CA LEU A 450 -0.30 -17.90 8.37
C LEU A 450 -1.82 -18.05 8.54
N VAL A 451 -2.41 -19.16 8.09
CA VAL A 451 -3.86 -19.43 8.30
C VAL A 451 -4.18 -19.47 9.80
N GLU A 452 -3.37 -20.16 10.62
CA GLU A 452 -3.57 -20.22 12.07
C GLU A 452 -3.34 -18.86 12.75
N HIS A 453 -2.45 -18.02 12.23
CA HIS A 453 -2.29 -16.63 12.65
C HIS A 453 -3.55 -15.80 12.35
N MET A 454 -4.06 -15.86 11.13
CA MET A 454 -5.28 -15.15 10.74
C MET A 454 -6.50 -15.66 11.50
N ALA A 455 -6.59 -16.96 11.79
CA ALA A 455 -7.67 -17.54 12.59
C ALA A 455 -7.68 -17.01 14.03
N ARG A 456 -6.50 -16.90 14.68
CA ARG A 456 -6.37 -16.28 16.00
C ARG A 456 -6.86 -14.83 15.99
N TRP A 457 -6.58 -14.08 14.92
CA TRP A 457 -7.09 -12.72 14.74
C TRP A 457 -8.60 -12.68 14.47
N ALA A 458 -9.13 -13.56 13.63
CA ALA A 458 -10.57 -13.66 13.37
C ALA A 458 -11.37 -13.91 14.66
N ASP A 459 -10.86 -14.79 15.52
CA ASP A 459 -11.45 -15.06 16.83
C ASP A 459 -11.36 -13.85 17.76
N ALA A 460 -10.20 -13.18 17.81
CA ALA A 460 -9.98 -12.03 18.67
C ALA A 460 -10.77 -10.79 18.25
N LEU A 461 -10.99 -10.59 16.95
CA LEU A 461 -11.80 -9.49 16.42
C LEU A 461 -13.27 -9.63 16.83
N GLY A 462 -13.80 -10.86 16.95
CA GLY A 462 -15.19 -11.10 17.39
C GLY A 462 -16.21 -10.22 16.63
N ASP A 463 -17.04 -9.49 17.38
CA ASP A 463 -18.06 -8.56 16.86
C ASP A 463 -17.54 -7.10 16.71
N SER A 464 -16.23 -6.90 16.61
CA SER A 464 -15.64 -5.57 16.39
C SER A 464 -15.95 -5.02 15.00
N PHE A 465 -15.47 -3.81 14.71
CA PHE A 465 -15.59 -3.19 13.38
C PHE A 465 -14.61 -3.76 12.36
N GLY A 466 -13.93 -4.87 12.66
CA GLY A 466 -12.95 -5.50 11.79
C GLY A 466 -11.58 -4.84 11.85
N LEU A 467 -10.82 -5.02 10.78
CA LEU A 467 -9.40 -4.69 10.68
C LEU A 467 -9.11 -3.94 9.38
N CYS A 468 -8.75 -2.66 9.45
CA CYS A 468 -8.15 -1.96 8.31
C CYS A 468 -6.65 -2.25 8.30
N MET A 469 -6.11 -2.74 7.19
CA MET A 469 -4.70 -3.09 7.14
C MET A 469 -4.04 -2.77 5.80
N LEU A 470 -2.78 -2.38 5.93
CA LEU A 470 -1.79 -2.35 4.84
C LEU A 470 -0.84 -3.53 5.04
N GLU A 471 -0.56 -4.27 3.98
CA GLU A 471 0.43 -5.36 4.06
C GLU A 471 1.26 -5.46 2.77
N VAL A 472 2.51 -5.89 2.90
CA VAL A 472 3.45 -6.11 1.80
C VAL A 472 3.53 -7.59 1.41
N MET A 473 3.69 -7.82 0.11
CA MET A 473 3.64 -9.12 -0.55
C MET A 473 4.95 -9.38 -1.28
N GLN A 474 5.25 -10.66 -1.47
CA GLN A 474 6.39 -11.14 -2.25
C GLN A 474 5.92 -11.65 -3.63
N LEU A 475 6.76 -11.50 -4.65
CA LEU A 475 6.50 -12.00 -6.00
C LEU A 475 7.20 -13.33 -6.23
N ASP A 476 6.59 -14.18 -7.05
CA ASP A 476 7.23 -15.39 -7.57
C ASP A 476 8.42 -15.06 -8.48
N LEU A 477 9.22 -16.08 -8.79
CA LEU A 477 10.42 -15.90 -9.60
C LEU A 477 10.12 -15.35 -11.02
N PRO A 478 9.13 -15.90 -11.77
CA PRO A 478 8.79 -15.39 -13.09
C PRO A 478 8.38 -13.92 -13.07
N SER A 479 7.56 -13.48 -12.10
CA SER A 479 7.14 -12.09 -11.99
C SER A 479 8.27 -11.19 -11.53
N THR A 480 9.10 -11.63 -10.58
CA THR A 480 10.30 -10.90 -10.16
C THR A 480 11.23 -10.62 -11.35
N ARG A 481 11.43 -11.62 -12.22
CA ARG A 481 12.24 -11.47 -13.44
C ARG A 481 11.56 -10.57 -14.48
N ARG A 482 10.25 -10.70 -14.66
CA ARG A 482 9.45 -9.89 -15.59
C ARG A 482 9.48 -8.41 -15.24
N PHE A 483 9.38 -8.08 -13.95
CA PHE A 483 9.25 -6.70 -13.46
C PHE A 483 10.52 -6.16 -12.80
N MET A 484 11.69 -6.75 -13.06
CA MET A 484 12.99 -6.42 -12.42
C MET A 484 13.33 -4.92 -12.45
N ASN A 485 12.99 -4.21 -13.54
CA ASN A 485 13.26 -2.78 -13.70
C ASN A 485 12.25 -1.86 -13.00
N ASP A 486 11.05 -2.37 -12.72
CA ASP A 486 9.89 -1.58 -12.33
C ASP A 486 9.37 -1.95 -10.94
N CYS A 487 10.03 -2.90 -10.27
CA CYS A 487 9.62 -3.46 -9.00
C CYS A 487 10.78 -3.56 -8.01
N VAL A 488 10.50 -3.28 -6.74
CA VAL A 488 11.47 -3.39 -5.63
C VAL A 488 11.66 -4.83 -5.14
N SER A 489 10.97 -5.82 -5.73
CA SER A 489 10.88 -7.18 -5.15
C SER A 489 12.23 -7.83 -5.01
N PHE A 490 13.08 -7.72 -6.02
CA PHE A 490 14.27 -8.53 -6.04
C PHE A 490 15.20 -8.28 -4.82
N HIS A 491 15.56 -7.02 -4.53
CA HIS A 491 16.30 -6.72 -3.30
C HIS A 491 15.46 -6.89 -2.03
N PHE A 492 14.20 -6.46 -2.04
CA PHE A 492 13.37 -6.45 -0.85
C PHE A 492 13.12 -7.88 -0.35
N ASP A 493 12.76 -8.80 -1.24
CA ASP A 493 12.54 -10.20 -0.92
C ASP A 493 13.82 -10.84 -0.34
N ILE A 494 15.01 -10.50 -0.84
CA ILE A 494 16.29 -11.02 -0.31
C ILE A 494 16.47 -10.61 1.16
N VAL A 495 16.39 -9.32 1.46
CA VAL A 495 16.64 -8.85 2.83
C VAL A 495 15.56 -9.33 3.80
N GLN A 496 14.30 -9.40 3.38
CA GLN A 496 13.20 -9.89 4.21
C GLN A 496 13.32 -11.39 4.48
N SER A 497 13.71 -12.21 3.50
CA SER A 497 13.99 -13.63 3.72
C SER A 497 15.16 -13.85 4.69
N LEU A 498 16.28 -13.15 4.51
CA LEU A 498 17.45 -13.28 5.38
C LEU A 498 17.20 -12.72 6.79
N SER A 499 16.32 -11.72 6.91
CA SER A 499 15.92 -11.15 8.20
C SER A 499 14.73 -11.85 8.85
N ARG A 500 14.34 -13.03 8.34
CA ARG A 500 13.32 -13.91 8.93
C ARG A 500 11.93 -13.29 8.96
N GLN A 501 11.57 -12.60 7.90
CA GLN A 501 10.22 -12.08 7.69
C GLN A 501 9.47 -12.94 6.68
N TYR A 502 8.16 -13.03 6.85
CA TYR A 502 7.29 -14.09 6.31
C TYR A 502 6.30 -13.58 5.27
N MET A 503 6.81 -12.88 4.24
CA MET A 503 5.99 -12.41 3.13
C MET A 503 5.50 -13.58 2.27
N VAL A 504 4.26 -13.49 1.78
CA VAL A 504 3.68 -14.46 0.85
C VAL A 504 3.14 -13.76 -0.40
N SER A 505 2.70 -14.53 -1.40
CA SER A 505 2.00 -13.94 -2.54
C SER A 505 0.68 -13.29 -2.10
N ALA A 506 0.24 -12.25 -2.82
CA ALA A 506 -1.04 -11.59 -2.54
C ALA A 506 -2.23 -12.56 -2.57
N VAL A 507 -2.21 -13.52 -3.49
CA VAL A 507 -3.19 -14.61 -3.61
C VAL A 507 -3.20 -15.47 -2.34
N SER A 508 -2.01 -15.87 -1.86
CA SER A 508 -1.87 -16.67 -0.63
C SER A 508 -2.34 -15.91 0.60
N PHE A 509 -2.03 -14.62 0.68
CA PHE A 509 -2.47 -13.76 1.78
C PHE A 509 -4.00 -13.67 1.84
N ALA A 510 -4.64 -13.32 0.71
CA ALA A 510 -6.10 -13.23 0.61
C ALA A 510 -6.77 -14.58 0.91
N MET A 511 -6.23 -15.68 0.38
CA MET A 511 -6.71 -17.04 0.66
C MET A 511 -6.62 -17.38 2.15
N SER A 512 -5.50 -17.06 2.81
CA SER A 512 -5.32 -17.33 4.23
C SER A 512 -6.32 -16.59 5.12
N CYS A 513 -6.66 -15.34 4.75
CA CYS A 513 -7.69 -14.56 5.42
C CYS A 513 -9.07 -15.21 5.27
N ALA A 514 -9.46 -15.57 4.04
CA ALA A 514 -10.76 -16.18 3.76
C ALA A 514 -10.92 -17.56 4.44
N MET A 515 -9.84 -18.34 4.53
CA MET A 515 -9.80 -19.59 5.30
C MET A 515 -9.97 -19.39 6.81
N ALA A 516 -9.49 -18.26 7.33
CA ALA A 516 -9.73 -17.85 8.72
C ALA A 516 -11.15 -17.28 8.94
N GLY A 517 -11.93 -17.02 7.89
CA GLY A 517 -13.24 -16.37 7.95
C GLY A 517 -13.19 -14.85 7.91
N LEU A 518 -12.07 -14.28 7.47
CA LEU A 518 -11.87 -12.84 7.27
C LEU A 518 -11.97 -12.51 5.79
N PHE A 519 -12.90 -11.61 5.46
CA PHE A 519 -13.13 -11.16 4.09
C PHE A 519 -13.11 -9.64 4.02
N PRO A 520 -12.67 -9.05 2.89
CA PRO A 520 -12.89 -7.63 2.64
C PRO A 520 -14.37 -7.27 2.78
N THR A 521 -14.69 -6.09 3.30
CA THR A 521 -16.07 -5.57 3.33
C THR A 521 -16.70 -5.51 1.93
N ASP A 522 -15.92 -5.08 0.94
CA ASP A 522 -16.17 -5.26 -0.50
C ASP A 522 -14.83 -5.63 -1.17
N CYS A 523 -14.80 -6.71 -1.95
CA CYS A 523 -13.61 -7.12 -2.70
C CYS A 523 -13.15 -6.04 -3.73
N ARG A 524 -14.06 -5.18 -4.21
CA ARG A 524 -13.72 -4.04 -5.07
C ARG A 524 -12.95 -2.96 -4.33
N SER A 525 -13.18 -2.82 -3.03
CA SER A 525 -12.51 -1.81 -2.22
C SER A 525 -11.04 -2.12 -1.93
N VAL A 526 -10.60 -3.36 -2.23
CA VAL A 526 -9.19 -3.75 -2.06
C VAL A 526 -8.33 -3.00 -3.07
N GLN A 527 -7.44 -2.17 -2.55
CA GLN A 527 -6.44 -1.46 -3.35
C GLN A 527 -5.14 -2.26 -3.39
N THR A 528 -4.51 -2.26 -4.56
CA THR A 528 -3.30 -3.01 -4.85
C THR A 528 -2.23 -2.05 -5.33
N TYR A 529 -0.97 -2.31 -4.98
CA TYR A 529 0.13 -1.45 -5.39
C TYR A 529 1.19 -2.26 -6.13
N PRO A 530 1.64 -1.81 -7.32
CA PRO A 530 1.08 -0.69 -8.09
C PRO A 530 -0.37 -0.94 -8.55
N GLU A 531 -1.16 0.12 -8.71
CA GLU A 531 -2.58 0.01 -9.08
C GLU A 531 -2.80 -0.66 -10.45
N THR A 532 -1.91 -0.41 -11.41
CA THR A 532 -2.06 -0.88 -12.80
C THR A 532 -0.90 -1.79 -13.28
N GLY A 533 -0.02 -2.25 -12.38
CA GLY A 533 1.27 -2.84 -12.77
C GLY A 533 1.25 -4.33 -13.15
N GLY A 534 0.09 -4.99 -13.18
CA GLY A 534 0.00 -6.42 -13.51
C GLY A 534 0.66 -7.34 -12.48
N TYR A 535 0.95 -6.83 -11.28
CA TYR A 535 1.41 -7.55 -10.09
C TYR A 535 0.95 -6.80 -8.84
N CYS A 536 0.93 -7.48 -7.69
CA CYS A 536 0.53 -6.88 -6.41
C CYS A 536 1.65 -7.04 -5.38
N ARG A 537 2.23 -5.92 -4.94
CA ARG A 537 3.26 -5.84 -3.90
C ARG A 537 2.75 -5.37 -2.56
N MET A 538 1.69 -4.59 -2.54
CA MET A 538 1.06 -4.18 -1.29
C MET A 538 -0.45 -4.23 -1.48
N MET A 539 -1.15 -4.53 -0.40
CA MET A 539 -2.61 -4.55 -0.35
C MET A 539 -3.09 -3.62 0.77
N ASN A 540 -4.09 -2.80 0.46
CA ASN A 540 -4.87 -2.05 1.44
C ASN A 540 -6.30 -2.59 1.44
N GLN A 541 -6.81 -2.94 2.62
CA GLN A 541 -8.14 -3.55 2.74
C GLN A 541 -8.73 -3.39 4.13
N HIS A 542 -10.06 -3.48 4.20
CA HIS A 542 -10.82 -3.58 5.44
C HIS A 542 -11.43 -4.97 5.58
N LEU A 543 -10.83 -5.80 6.43
CA LEU A 543 -11.26 -7.16 6.71
C LEU A 543 -12.31 -7.21 7.82
N VAL A 544 -13.37 -7.99 7.60
CA VAL A 544 -14.40 -8.29 8.57
C VAL A 544 -14.61 -9.78 8.69
N ARG A 545 -15.03 -10.22 9.88
CA ARG A 545 -15.38 -11.61 10.11
C ARG A 545 -16.72 -11.93 9.45
N LYS A 546 -16.78 -13.02 8.69
CA LYS A 546 -18.02 -13.58 8.12
C LYS A 546 -18.42 -14.84 8.89
N ALA A 547 -19.69 -15.23 8.77
CA ALA A 547 -20.24 -16.43 9.41
C ALA A 547 -19.75 -17.74 8.74
N PHE A 548 -19.24 -17.65 7.52
CA PHE A 548 -18.69 -18.75 6.75
C PHE A 548 -17.17 -18.62 6.60
N ARG A 549 -16.53 -19.72 6.20
CA ARG A 549 -15.12 -19.78 5.82
C ARG A 549 -14.99 -20.32 4.41
N LEU A 550 -13.91 -19.95 3.73
CA LEU A 550 -13.59 -20.52 2.42
C LEU A 550 -12.50 -21.57 2.55
N ARG A 551 -12.59 -22.64 1.77
CA ARG A 551 -11.48 -23.56 1.53
C ARG A 551 -11.53 -24.09 0.11
N LEU A 552 -10.54 -24.90 -0.27
CA LEU A 552 -10.58 -25.62 -1.53
C LEU A 552 -11.40 -26.91 -1.38
N ALA A 553 -12.13 -27.25 -2.45
CA ALA A 553 -12.87 -28.49 -2.52
C ALA A 553 -11.91 -29.68 -2.64
N GLU A 554 -12.17 -30.72 -1.86
CA GLU A 554 -11.42 -31.96 -1.83
C GLU A 554 -12.25 -33.08 -2.45
N ARG A 555 -11.57 -34.17 -2.86
CA ARG A 555 -12.26 -35.36 -3.39
C ARG A 555 -13.27 -35.96 -2.41
N SER A 556 -13.02 -35.82 -1.11
CA SER A 556 -13.91 -36.27 -0.05
C SER A 556 -15.23 -35.49 0.02
N ASP A 557 -15.31 -34.30 -0.57
CA ASP A 557 -16.53 -33.48 -0.57
C ASP A 557 -17.55 -33.92 -1.63
N LEU A 558 -17.17 -34.82 -2.54
CA LEU A 558 -17.99 -35.23 -3.67
C LEU A 558 -19.44 -35.62 -3.29
N PRO A 559 -19.71 -36.37 -2.20
CA PRO A 559 -21.08 -36.66 -1.79
C PRO A 559 -21.90 -35.41 -1.46
N SER A 560 -21.33 -34.47 -0.70
CA SER A 560 -22.00 -33.21 -0.33
C SER A 560 -22.18 -32.29 -1.53
N LEU A 561 -21.20 -32.27 -2.44
CA LEU A 561 -21.27 -31.50 -3.69
C LEU A 561 -22.36 -32.03 -4.62
N LEU A 562 -22.56 -33.35 -4.70
CA LEU A 562 -23.65 -33.94 -5.47
C LEU A 562 -25.03 -33.56 -4.93
N GLU A 563 -25.18 -33.49 -3.61
CA GLU A 563 -26.42 -33.03 -2.99
C GLU A 563 -26.67 -31.55 -3.31
N LEU A 564 -25.64 -30.72 -3.14
CA LEU A 564 -25.70 -29.29 -3.42
C LEU A 564 -26.00 -29.00 -4.90
N GLU A 565 -25.36 -29.73 -5.83
CA GLU A 565 -25.55 -29.61 -7.27
C GLU A 565 -27.00 -29.92 -7.67
N LYS A 566 -27.58 -30.98 -7.10
CA LYS A 566 -28.99 -31.35 -7.33
C LYS A 566 -29.95 -30.26 -6.84
N LYS A 567 -29.69 -29.68 -5.66
CA LYS A 567 -30.52 -28.58 -5.11
C LYS A 567 -30.42 -27.32 -5.96
N ALA A 568 -29.22 -26.97 -6.40
CA ALA A 568 -28.97 -25.75 -7.16
C ALA A 568 -29.48 -25.81 -8.61
N TRP A 569 -29.31 -26.95 -9.29
CA TRP A 569 -29.50 -27.05 -10.74
C TRP A 569 -30.61 -27.99 -11.20
N GLN A 570 -31.17 -28.81 -10.31
CA GLN A 570 -32.27 -29.75 -10.61
C GLN A 570 -31.97 -30.59 -11.86
N GLN A 571 -32.79 -30.49 -12.92
CA GLN A 571 -32.60 -31.23 -14.17
C GLN A 571 -31.29 -30.91 -14.92
N LEU A 572 -30.64 -29.78 -14.60
CA LEU A 572 -29.37 -29.40 -15.19
C LEU A 572 -28.16 -29.84 -14.36
N ALA A 573 -28.35 -30.50 -13.21
CA ALA A 573 -27.24 -30.90 -12.33
C ALA A 573 -26.16 -31.70 -13.07
N ALA A 574 -24.89 -31.36 -12.85
CA ALA A 574 -23.77 -32.14 -13.37
C ALA A 574 -23.74 -33.55 -12.77
N SER A 575 -23.24 -34.52 -13.53
CA SER A 575 -23.08 -35.90 -13.07
C SER A 575 -21.92 -36.03 -12.08
N GLU A 576 -21.89 -37.13 -11.32
CA GLU A 576 -20.76 -37.46 -10.45
C GLU A 576 -19.43 -37.50 -11.20
N GLU A 577 -19.42 -38.04 -12.42
CA GLU A 577 -18.21 -38.10 -13.25
C GLU A 577 -17.68 -36.70 -13.57
N VAL A 578 -18.56 -35.76 -13.93
CA VAL A 578 -18.18 -34.38 -14.26
C VAL A 578 -17.64 -33.65 -13.02
N LEU A 579 -18.30 -33.81 -11.86
CA LEU A 579 -17.82 -33.20 -10.62
C LEU A 579 -16.48 -33.80 -10.18
N ARG A 580 -16.32 -35.12 -10.26
CA ARG A 580 -15.06 -35.81 -9.99
C ARG A 580 -13.95 -35.29 -10.89
N GLN A 581 -14.19 -35.20 -12.19
CA GLN A 581 -13.22 -34.66 -13.15
C GLN A 581 -12.80 -33.23 -12.80
N ARG A 582 -13.74 -32.33 -12.44
CA ARG A 582 -13.40 -30.97 -12.02
C ARG A 582 -12.47 -30.94 -10.79
N LEU A 583 -12.75 -31.79 -9.80
CA LEU A 583 -11.94 -31.92 -8.58
C LEU A 583 -10.56 -32.56 -8.82
N GLU A 584 -10.37 -33.24 -9.95
CA GLU A 584 -9.11 -33.90 -10.30
C GLU A 584 -8.27 -33.06 -11.27
N THR A 585 -8.92 -32.33 -12.18
CA THR A 585 -8.26 -31.55 -13.23
C THR A 585 -7.81 -30.18 -12.75
N SER A 586 -8.64 -29.42 -12.03
CA SER A 586 -8.28 -28.07 -11.53
C SER A 586 -8.36 -28.02 -10.00
N ARG A 587 -7.47 -28.74 -9.34
CA ARG A 587 -7.51 -28.97 -7.89
C ARG A 587 -7.39 -27.66 -7.10
N GLU A 588 -6.53 -26.76 -7.57
CA GLU A 588 -6.21 -25.48 -6.96
C GLU A 588 -7.28 -24.39 -7.19
N GLY A 589 -8.28 -24.62 -8.04
CA GLY A 589 -9.24 -23.60 -8.49
C GLY A 589 -10.69 -23.79 -8.02
N ASN A 590 -10.99 -24.83 -7.25
CA ASN A 590 -12.37 -25.12 -6.83
C ASN A 590 -12.63 -24.59 -5.42
N PHE A 591 -13.34 -23.47 -5.31
CA PHE A 591 -13.58 -22.76 -4.05
C PHE A 591 -14.89 -23.21 -3.40
N LEU A 592 -14.83 -23.51 -2.11
CA LEU A 592 -15.96 -24.01 -1.32
C LEU A 592 -16.17 -23.10 -0.11
N LEU A 593 -17.41 -22.71 0.16
CA LEU A 593 -17.80 -22.06 1.40
C LEU A 593 -18.39 -23.07 2.39
N GLU A 594 -17.86 -23.04 3.61
CA GLU A 594 -18.36 -23.81 4.73
C GLU A 594 -19.10 -22.91 5.72
N LEU A 595 -20.28 -23.36 6.13
CA LEU A 595 -21.06 -22.76 7.21
C LEU A 595 -21.26 -23.84 8.29
N ASP A 596 -20.80 -23.57 9.51
CA ASP A 596 -20.86 -24.53 10.64
C ASP A 596 -20.29 -25.92 10.29
N GLY A 597 -19.22 -25.96 9.48
CA GLY A 597 -18.56 -27.19 9.04
C GLY A 597 -19.32 -27.99 7.97
N GLN A 598 -20.37 -27.42 7.39
CA GLN A 598 -21.12 -28.01 6.28
C GLN A 598 -20.88 -27.24 4.98
N VAL A 599 -20.84 -27.98 3.87
CA VAL A 599 -20.71 -27.40 2.53
C VAL A 599 -21.96 -26.59 2.19
N ALA A 600 -21.80 -25.29 1.98
CA ALA A 600 -22.93 -24.37 1.75
C ALA A 600 -22.95 -23.81 0.31
N ALA A 601 -21.78 -23.60 -0.30
CA ALA A 601 -21.65 -23.17 -1.68
C ALA A 601 -20.32 -23.65 -2.30
N VAL A 602 -20.28 -23.78 -3.61
CA VAL A 602 -19.08 -24.11 -4.38
C VAL A 602 -19.02 -23.30 -5.68
N LEU A 603 -17.82 -22.89 -6.07
CA LEU A 603 -17.49 -22.30 -7.37
C LEU A 603 -16.38 -23.12 -8.01
N TYR A 604 -16.70 -23.76 -9.12
CA TYR A 604 -15.73 -24.48 -9.94
C TYR A 604 -15.07 -23.53 -10.91
N THR A 605 -13.75 -23.60 -11.03
CA THR A 605 -12.98 -22.81 -12.01
C THR A 605 -11.95 -23.68 -12.70
N GLN A 606 -11.39 -23.15 -13.79
CA GLN A 606 -10.20 -23.70 -14.43
C GLN A 606 -9.39 -22.61 -15.09
N ARG A 607 -8.13 -22.91 -15.41
CA ARG A 607 -7.29 -22.06 -16.25
C ARG A 607 -7.30 -22.55 -17.69
N ILE A 608 -7.34 -21.64 -18.67
CA ILE A 608 -7.25 -21.92 -20.12
C ILE A 608 -6.27 -20.97 -20.80
N ARG A 609 -5.84 -21.30 -22.03
CA ARG A 609 -4.87 -20.48 -22.80
C ARG A 609 -5.52 -19.39 -23.62
N SER A 610 -6.70 -19.65 -24.19
CA SER A 610 -7.34 -18.73 -25.13
C SER A 610 -8.85 -18.64 -24.91
N VAL A 611 -9.41 -17.42 -25.04
CA VAL A 611 -10.88 -17.21 -25.07
C VAL A 611 -11.52 -17.98 -26.22
N GLU A 612 -10.76 -18.27 -27.28
CA GLU A 612 -11.25 -19.00 -28.45
C GLU A 612 -11.50 -20.48 -28.16
N ASP A 613 -10.83 -21.06 -27.15
CA ASP A 613 -11.04 -22.45 -26.72
C ASP A 613 -12.52 -22.69 -26.32
N VAL A 614 -13.20 -21.63 -25.84
CA VAL A 614 -14.62 -21.65 -25.44
C VAL A 614 -15.55 -22.00 -26.60
N LYS A 615 -15.21 -21.68 -27.85
CA LYS A 615 -16.10 -21.91 -29.01
C LYS A 615 -16.46 -23.38 -29.20
N SER A 616 -15.53 -24.28 -28.88
CA SER A 616 -15.68 -25.73 -29.04
C SER A 616 -16.04 -26.45 -27.74
N GLN A 617 -16.07 -25.74 -26.61
CA GLN A 617 -16.33 -26.35 -25.31
C GLN A 617 -17.78 -26.81 -25.16
N LYS A 618 -17.96 -27.91 -24.44
CA LYS A 618 -19.25 -28.38 -23.92
C LYS A 618 -19.23 -28.31 -22.39
N PHE A 619 -20.35 -27.94 -21.76
CA PHE A 619 -20.44 -27.78 -20.31
C PHE A 619 -20.07 -29.05 -19.51
N MET A 620 -20.34 -30.23 -20.06
CA MET A 620 -19.97 -31.49 -19.41
C MET A 620 -18.49 -31.87 -19.59
N ALA A 621 -17.78 -31.24 -20.53
CA ALA A 621 -16.40 -31.57 -20.91
C ALA A 621 -15.45 -30.36 -20.84
N VAL A 622 -15.84 -29.26 -20.18
CA VAL A 622 -15.03 -28.02 -20.09
C VAL A 622 -13.62 -28.28 -19.56
N SER A 623 -13.47 -29.25 -18.65
CA SER A 623 -12.19 -29.67 -18.06
C SER A 623 -11.14 -30.12 -19.09
N GLU A 624 -11.54 -30.51 -20.31
CA GLU A 624 -10.61 -30.91 -21.37
C GLU A 624 -9.73 -29.77 -21.88
N SER A 625 -10.18 -28.52 -21.70
CA SER A 625 -9.41 -27.33 -22.09
C SER A 625 -8.48 -26.82 -20.98
N HIS A 626 -8.45 -27.48 -19.83
CA HIS A 626 -7.67 -27.01 -18.70
C HIS A 626 -6.17 -26.99 -19.02
N ASP A 627 -5.54 -25.86 -18.71
CA ASP A 627 -4.10 -25.72 -18.72
C ASP A 627 -3.64 -25.01 -17.44
N PRO A 628 -2.80 -25.62 -16.60
CA PRO A 628 -2.33 -25.02 -15.35
C PRO A 628 -1.48 -23.75 -15.56
N LEU A 629 -0.89 -23.58 -16.75
CA LEU A 629 -0.15 -22.38 -17.16
C LEU A 629 -1.03 -21.39 -17.95
N GLY A 630 -2.31 -21.70 -18.16
CA GLY A 630 -3.27 -20.83 -18.81
C GLY A 630 -3.37 -19.48 -18.10
N ARG A 631 -3.40 -18.37 -18.86
CA ARG A 631 -3.45 -17.01 -18.31
C ARG A 631 -4.88 -16.48 -18.16
N ILE A 632 -5.88 -17.30 -18.46
CA ILE A 632 -7.30 -16.95 -18.37
C ILE A 632 -7.94 -17.83 -17.31
N LEU A 633 -8.56 -17.23 -16.30
CA LEU A 633 -9.39 -17.93 -15.34
C LEU A 633 -10.82 -18.05 -15.90
N GLN A 634 -11.30 -19.27 -16.10
CA GLN A 634 -12.67 -19.55 -16.52
C GLN A 634 -13.50 -19.97 -15.31
N LEU A 635 -14.54 -19.20 -15.00
CA LEU A 635 -15.59 -19.57 -14.05
C LEU A 635 -16.51 -20.59 -14.73
N ILE A 636 -16.63 -21.79 -14.15
CA ILE A 636 -17.35 -22.92 -14.77
C ILE A 636 -18.80 -22.97 -14.29
N ALA A 637 -18.99 -23.11 -12.97
CA ALA A 637 -20.31 -23.28 -12.38
C ALA A 637 -20.28 -22.86 -10.91
N LEU A 638 -21.39 -22.29 -10.47
CA LEU A 638 -21.62 -21.89 -9.08
C LEU A 638 -22.85 -22.61 -8.55
N SER A 639 -22.71 -23.28 -7.41
CA SER A 639 -23.80 -24.01 -6.78
C SER A 639 -23.90 -23.58 -5.32
N SER A 640 -25.08 -23.15 -4.89
CA SER A 640 -25.40 -22.81 -3.50
C SER A 640 -26.83 -23.24 -3.20
N ASP A 641 -27.14 -23.60 -1.95
CA ASP A 641 -28.49 -24.01 -1.58
C ASP A 641 -29.44 -22.80 -1.65
N PRO A 642 -30.43 -22.76 -2.58
CA PRO A 642 -31.34 -21.63 -2.71
C PRO A 642 -32.23 -21.43 -1.48
N GLN A 643 -32.43 -22.48 -0.67
CA GLN A 643 -33.20 -22.45 0.58
C GLN A 643 -32.29 -22.51 1.81
N GLY A 644 -30.97 -22.31 1.62
CA GLY A 644 -29.99 -22.33 2.68
C GLY A 644 -30.20 -21.22 3.71
N PRO A 645 -29.66 -21.40 4.93
CA PRO A 645 -29.83 -20.45 6.03
C PRO A 645 -29.17 -19.08 5.79
N LEU A 646 -28.23 -19.00 4.85
CA LEU A 646 -27.55 -17.77 4.47
C LEU A 646 -27.59 -17.60 2.94
N GLN A 647 -28.20 -16.51 2.49
CA GLN A 647 -28.34 -16.16 1.08
C GLN A 647 -27.14 -15.33 0.58
N GLY A 648 -26.93 -15.30 -0.74
CA GLY A 648 -25.87 -14.47 -1.35
C GLY A 648 -24.47 -15.09 -1.36
N LEU A 649 -24.30 -16.33 -0.89
CA LEU A 649 -23.01 -17.03 -0.87
C LEU A 649 -22.35 -17.14 -2.26
N GLY A 650 -23.15 -17.27 -3.32
CA GLY A 650 -22.65 -17.25 -4.68
C GLY A 650 -22.03 -15.92 -5.09
N ALA A 651 -22.62 -14.81 -4.65
CA ALA A 651 -22.04 -13.49 -4.91
C ALA A 651 -20.70 -13.33 -4.18
N GLU A 652 -20.60 -13.80 -2.94
CA GLU A 652 -19.36 -13.80 -2.15
C GLU A 652 -18.25 -14.63 -2.84
N LEU A 653 -18.55 -15.85 -3.28
CA LEU A 653 -17.60 -16.70 -4.03
C LEU A 653 -17.11 -16.06 -5.32
N ARG A 654 -18.03 -15.51 -6.13
CA ARG A 654 -17.66 -14.80 -7.36
C ARG A 654 -16.75 -13.61 -7.06
N SER A 655 -17.15 -12.77 -6.12
CA SER A 655 -16.40 -11.56 -5.75
C SER A 655 -15.00 -11.90 -5.26
N PHE A 656 -14.85 -12.96 -4.47
CA PHE A 656 -13.57 -13.41 -3.97
C PHE A 656 -12.69 -14.05 -5.06
N ALA A 657 -13.26 -14.86 -5.95
CA ALA A 657 -12.50 -15.42 -7.08
C ALA A 657 -11.96 -14.32 -8.00
N LEU A 658 -12.73 -13.25 -8.23
CA LEU A 658 -12.27 -12.07 -8.97
C LEU A 658 -11.15 -11.32 -8.24
N LEU A 659 -11.20 -11.25 -6.90
CA LEU A 659 -10.10 -10.70 -6.09
C LEU A 659 -8.82 -11.51 -6.26
N LEU A 660 -8.89 -12.84 -6.13
CA LEU A 660 -7.72 -13.70 -6.34
C LEU A 660 -7.15 -13.50 -7.75
N ALA A 661 -8.00 -13.44 -8.77
CA ALA A 661 -7.56 -13.18 -10.14
C ALA A 661 -6.93 -11.79 -10.32
N LYS A 662 -7.49 -10.74 -9.70
CA LYS A 662 -6.93 -9.36 -9.75
C LYS A 662 -5.52 -9.29 -9.17
N VAL A 663 -5.25 -10.05 -8.10
CA VAL A 663 -3.95 -9.99 -7.40
C VAL A 663 -2.94 -11.05 -7.89
N ASP A 664 -3.34 -11.97 -8.78
CA ASP A 664 -2.49 -12.99 -9.37
C ASP A 664 -1.83 -12.48 -10.67
N PRO A 665 -0.50 -12.24 -10.69
CA PRO A 665 0.21 -11.77 -11.89
C PRO A 665 0.23 -12.78 -13.05
N SER A 666 -0.12 -14.04 -12.79
CA SER A 666 -0.21 -15.10 -13.78
C SER A 666 -1.55 -15.13 -14.53
N ILE A 667 -2.55 -14.36 -14.07
CA ILE A 667 -3.87 -14.25 -14.69
C ILE A 667 -4.01 -12.87 -15.36
N ASP A 668 -4.40 -12.86 -16.63
CA ASP A 668 -4.68 -11.64 -17.38
C ASP A 668 -6.16 -11.31 -17.52
N LEU A 669 -7.01 -12.33 -17.45
CA LEU A 669 -8.42 -12.23 -17.82
C LEU A 669 -9.26 -13.24 -17.03
N VAL A 670 -10.48 -12.85 -16.69
CA VAL A 670 -11.49 -13.78 -16.16
C VAL A 670 -12.67 -13.84 -17.12
N ILE A 671 -13.11 -15.05 -17.44
CA ILE A 671 -14.29 -15.28 -18.29
C ILE A 671 -15.25 -16.27 -17.63
N GLY A 672 -16.46 -16.37 -18.15
CA GLY A 672 -17.39 -17.45 -17.82
C GLY A 672 -18.36 -17.68 -18.97
N VAL A 673 -18.92 -18.88 -19.07
CA VAL A 673 -20.06 -19.13 -19.97
C VAL A 673 -21.28 -19.35 -19.11
N THR A 674 -22.13 -18.33 -19.05
CA THR A 674 -23.35 -18.34 -18.23
C THR A 674 -24.58 -18.68 -19.09
N ARG A 675 -25.77 -18.60 -18.51
CA ARG A 675 -27.06 -18.83 -19.18
C ARG A 675 -28.06 -17.73 -18.83
N CYS A 676 -29.14 -17.61 -19.58
CA CYS A 676 -30.30 -16.84 -19.14
C CYS A 676 -31.18 -17.73 -18.24
N SER A 677 -31.58 -17.23 -17.08
CA SER A 677 -32.49 -17.94 -16.18
C SER A 677 -33.95 -17.73 -16.50
N GLU A 678 -34.29 -16.61 -17.14
CA GLU A 678 -35.66 -16.12 -17.34
C GLU A 678 -36.04 -16.04 -18.82
N PHE A 679 -35.19 -16.55 -19.71
CA PHE A 679 -35.50 -16.58 -21.13
C PHE A 679 -36.68 -17.53 -21.42
N GLU A 680 -37.70 -16.96 -22.04
CA GLU A 680 -38.84 -17.65 -22.64
C GLU A 680 -39.05 -17.08 -24.04
N GLY A 681 -38.71 -17.83 -25.09
CA GLY A 681 -38.86 -17.31 -26.45
C GLY A 681 -38.12 -18.10 -27.52
N LEU A 682 -38.21 -17.58 -28.76
CA LEU A 682 -37.57 -18.17 -29.93
C LEU A 682 -36.22 -17.53 -30.27
N ASP A 683 -35.98 -16.26 -29.88
CA ASP A 683 -34.79 -15.50 -30.24
C ASP A 683 -33.98 -15.08 -29.01
N LEU A 684 -33.04 -15.95 -28.62
CA LEU A 684 -32.13 -15.71 -27.49
C LEU A 684 -31.17 -14.54 -27.75
N ALA A 685 -30.76 -14.32 -29.00
CA ALA A 685 -29.84 -13.24 -29.36
C ALA A 685 -30.49 -11.87 -29.13
N LYS A 686 -31.74 -11.72 -29.56
CA LYS A 686 -32.53 -10.53 -29.24
C LYS A 686 -32.73 -10.37 -27.74
N TYR A 687 -33.06 -11.44 -27.01
CA TYR A 687 -33.23 -11.38 -25.56
C TYR A 687 -31.96 -10.87 -24.84
N VAL A 688 -30.79 -11.40 -25.19
CA VAL A 688 -29.52 -10.93 -24.60
C VAL A 688 -29.22 -9.48 -25.00
N ALA A 689 -29.49 -9.08 -26.25
CA ALA A 689 -29.32 -7.69 -26.69
C ALA A 689 -30.25 -6.71 -25.96
N ASP A 690 -31.53 -7.07 -25.79
CA ASP A 690 -32.51 -6.27 -25.05
C ASP A 690 -32.12 -6.14 -23.57
N HIS A 691 -31.49 -7.16 -22.98
CA HIS A 691 -30.88 -7.08 -21.65
C HIS A 691 -29.76 -6.06 -21.59
N GLN A 692 -28.82 -6.11 -22.54
CA GLN A 692 -27.70 -5.16 -22.61
C GLN A 692 -28.18 -3.72 -22.85
N ALA A 693 -29.27 -3.54 -23.58
CA ALA A 693 -29.90 -2.25 -23.82
C ALA A 693 -30.74 -1.73 -22.62
N GLY A 694 -30.92 -2.54 -21.57
CA GLY A 694 -31.77 -2.19 -20.42
C GLY A 694 -33.28 -2.30 -20.69
N GLY A 695 -33.69 -2.85 -21.83
CA GLY A 695 -35.10 -3.04 -22.18
C GLY A 695 -35.76 -4.20 -21.44
N GLN A 696 -34.97 -5.12 -20.90
CA GLN A 696 -35.42 -6.21 -20.02
C GLN A 696 -34.30 -6.66 -19.09
N THR A 697 -34.61 -7.46 -18.07
CA THR A 697 -33.64 -7.94 -17.08
C THR A 697 -33.70 -9.44 -16.93
N ASP A 698 -32.54 -10.10 -16.97
CA ASP A 698 -32.38 -11.51 -16.62
C ASP A 698 -31.54 -11.59 -15.35
N LYS A 699 -32.03 -12.27 -14.31
CA LYS A 699 -31.36 -12.36 -13.00
C LYS A 699 -29.94 -12.93 -13.08
N THR A 700 -29.70 -13.93 -13.92
CA THR A 700 -28.38 -14.57 -14.03
C THR A 700 -27.41 -13.68 -14.78
N LEU A 701 -27.86 -13.02 -15.87
CA LEU A 701 -27.03 -12.02 -16.54
C LEU A 701 -26.74 -10.83 -15.62
N SER A 702 -27.76 -10.29 -14.94
CA SER A 702 -27.62 -9.19 -13.95
C SER A 702 -26.70 -9.54 -12.80
N PHE A 703 -26.68 -10.80 -12.34
CA PHE A 703 -25.73 -11.26 -11.34
C PHE A 703 -24.29 -10.98 -11.81
N HIS A 704 -23.97 -11.25 -13.07
CA HIS A 704 -22.63 -11.01 -13.61
C HIS A 704 -22.39 -9.55 -14.03
N THR A 705 -23.29 -8.97 -14.83
CA THR A 705 -23.13 -7.61 -15.39
C THR A 705 -23.21 -6.53 -14.31
N GLY A 706 -24.06 -6.71 -13.29
CA GLY A 706 -24.12 -5.84 -12.10
C GLY A 706 -22.84 -5.86 -11.26
N TYR A 707 -21.91 -6.77 -11.56
CA TYR A 707 -20.59 -6.85 -10.95
C TYR A 707 -19.45 -6.63 -11.97
N GLY A 708 -19.74 -5.92 -13.06
CA GLY A 708 -18.74 -5.48 -14.04
C GLY A 708 -18.41 -6.50 -15.14
N ALA A 709 -19.20 -7.56 -15.31
CA ALA A 709 -19.03 -8.44 -16.45
C ALA A 709 -19.56 -7.79 -17.74
N GLU A 710 -18.81 -7.88 -18.82
CA GLU A 710 -19.26 -7.57 -20.17
C GLU A 710 -19.74 -8.85 -20.86
N ILE A 711 -20.86 -8.76 -21.58
CA ILE A 711 -21.35 -9.84 -22.44
C ILE A 711 -20.66 -9.72 -23.80
N LEU A 712 -19.92 -10.76 -24.19
CA LEU A 712 -19.15 -10.76 -25.43
C LEU A 712 -19.94 -11.35 -26.61
N ARG A 713 -20.44 -12.57 -26.46
CA ARG A 713 -21.16 -13.30 -27.53
C ARG A 713 -21.91 -14.50 -27.00
N LEU A 714 -22.85 -15.00 -27.81
CA LEU A 714 -23.44 -16.32 -27.60
C LEU A 714 -22.46 -17.44 -27.95
N VAL A 715 -22.59 -18.58 -27.27
CA VAL A 715 -21.83 -19.82 -27.50
C VAL A 715 -22.81 -20.94 -27.82
N PRO A 716 -23.14 -21.16 -29.11
CA PRO A 716 -24.09 -22.19 -29.52
C PRO A 716 -23.63 -23.58 -29.10
N ASP A 717 -24.58 -24.45 -28.78
CA ASP A 717 -24.33 -25.87 -28.47
C ASP A 717 -23.42 -26.09 -27.24
N PHE A 718 -23.24 -25.08 -26.37
CA PHE A 718 -22.41 -25.17 -25.17
C PHE A 718 -22.99 -26.15 -24.14
N ARG A 719 -24.32 -26.18 -23.95
CA ARG A 719 -24.99 -27.06 -22.98
C ARG A 719 -26.25 -27.66 -23.61
N PRO A 720 -26.13 -28.69 -24.46
CA PRO A 720 -27.26 -29.25 -25.23
C PRO A 720 -28.49 -29.64 -24.39
N GLU A 721 -28.29 -29.97 -23.12
CA GLU A 721 -29.34 -30.34 -22.17
C GLU A 721 -30.21 -29.14 -21.72
N ASP A 722 -29.73 -27.91 -21.89
CA ASP A 722 -30.46 -26.69 -21.57
C ASP A 722 -31.42 -26.30 -22.71
N LEU A 723 -32.55 -27.01 -22.76
CA LEU A 723 -33.60 -26.78 -23.76
C LEU A 723 -34.20 -25.37 -23.67
N GLN A 724 -34.23 -24.76 -22.48
CA GLN A 724 -34.74 -23.40 -22.28
C GLN A 724 -33.91 -22.40 -23.08
N ASN A 725 -32.57 -22.47 -23.01
CA ASN A 725 -31.67 -21.62 -23.77
C ASN A 725 -31.27 -22.21 -25.13
N GLN A 726 -32.00 -23.21 -25.64
CA GLN A 726 -31.73 -23.84 -26.94
C GLN A 726 -30.27 -24.36 -27.05
N GLY A 727 -29.74 -24.89 -25.95
CA GLY A 727 -28.36 -25.38 -25.84
C GLY A 727 -27.27 -24.30 -25.84
N THR A 728 -27.63 -23.02 -25.90
CA THR A 728 -26.71 -21.90 -26.12
C THR A 728 -26.30 -21.24 -24.79
N GLY A 729 -25.00 -21.06 -24.59
CA GLY A 729 -24.45 -20.28 -23.48
C GLY A 729 -24.21 -18.81 -23.84
N VAL A 730 -23.93 -17.99 -22.83
CA VAL A 730 -23.57 -16.57 -22.98
C VAL A 730 -22.16 -16.37 -22.43
N LEU A 731 -21.20 -16.05 -23.30
CA LEU A 731 -19.83 -15.75 -22.89
C LEU A 731 -19.77 -14.36 -22.27
N ILE A 732 -19.30 -14.31 -21.03
CA ILE A 732 -19.03 -13.10 -20.26
C ILE A 732 -17.55 -12.95 -19.95
N GLN A 733 -17.11 -11.72 -19.78
CA GLN A 733 -15.75 -11.35 -19.44
C GLN A 733 -15.74 -10.34 -18.31
N TYR A 734 -14.81 -10.47 -17.37
CA TYR A 734 -14.50 -9.44 -16.39
C TYR A 734 -13.18 -8.77 -16.74
N ASP A 735 -13.18 -7.44 -16.81
CA ASP A 735 -11.93 -6.68 -16.81
C ASP A 735 -11.46 -6.47 -15.37
N ILE A 736 -10.62 -7.38 -14.89
CA ILE A 736 -10.04 -7.34 -13.55
C ILE A 736 -8.97 -6.24 -13.37
N LYS A 737 -8.46 -5.65 -14.47
CA LYS A 737 -7.36 -4.66 -14.43
C LYS A 737 -7.88 -3.23 -14.32
N THR A 738 -9.06 -2.95 -14.86
CA THR A 738 -9.77 -1.66 -14.64
C THR A 738 -10.75 -1.72 -13.46
N TRP A 739 -10.74 -2.83 -12.71
CA TRP A 739 -11.56 -3.08 -11.54
C TRP A 739 -11.21 -2.10 -10.41
N THR A 740 -11.78 -0.91 -10.55
CA THR A 740 -11.59 0.25 -9.69
C THR A 740 -12.43 0.08 -8.44
N PRO A 741 -11.95 0.55 -7.27
CA PRO A 741 -12.79 0.72 -6.12
C PRO A 741 -13.98 1.59 -6.53
N LEU A 742 -15.21 1.10 -6.34
CA LEU A 742 -16.32 2.02 -6.21
C LEU A 742 -15.99 2.87 -4.99
N LEU A 743 -15.54 4.10 -5.20
CA LEU A 743 -15.70 5.12 -4.18
C LEU A 743 -17.21 5.21 -3.97
N PRO A 744 -17.73 4.88 -2.78
CA PRO A 744 -19.14 5.06 -2.53
C PRO A 744 -19.45 6.54 -2.67
N ASP A 745 -20.51 6.84 -3.41
CA ASP A 745 -21.19 8.13 -3.29
C ASP A 745 -21.37 8.42 -1.79
N SER A 746 -21.02 9.64 -1.41
CA SER A 746 -21.29 10.17 -0.08
C SER A 746 -22.80 10.27 0.11
N ASN A 747 -23.47 9.17 0.51
CA ASN A 747 -24.70 9.10 1.30
C ASN A 747 -25.15 7.64 1.47
N GLY A 748 -25.24 7.18 2.72
CA GLY A 748 -25.41 5.76 3.06
C GLY A 748 -26.84 5.21 2.99
N SER A 749 -26.93 3.87 2.89
CA SER A 749 -27.91 3.04 3.60
C SER A 749 -27.63 1.54 3.34
N ALA A 750 -27.75 0.73 4.40
CA ALA A 750 -27.61 -0.73 4.38
C ALA A 750 -28.98 -1.43 4.30
N GLY A 751 -29.10 -2.39 3.37
CA GLY A 751 -29.88 -3.64 3.43
C GLY A 751 -31.42 -3.62 3.62
N THR A 752 -32.19 -4.09 2.62
CA THR A 752 -32.94 -5.39 2.61
C THR A 752 -33.95 -5.50 1.45
N THR A 753 -33.97 -6.71 0.86
CA THR A 753 -34.99 -7.45 0.06
C THR A 753 -36.32 -6.81 -0.39
N GLY A 754 -36.69 -7.05 -1.65
CA GLY A 754 -38.10 -7.11 -2.09
C GLY A 754 -38.39 -6.68 -3.53
N THR A 755 -38.54 -7.64 -4.44
CA THR A 755 -39.02 -7.50 -5.84
C THR A 755 -40.42 -6.87 -5.97
N THR A 756 -40.68 -6.09 -7.03
CA THR A 756 -41.77 -6.34 -8.01
C THR A 756 -41.65 -5.45 -9.26
N SER A 757 -41.99 -6.05 -10.39
CA SER A 757 -42.01 -5.47 -11.75
C SER A 757 -43.41 -4.91 -12.05
N THR A 758 -43.52 -3.87 -12.90
CA THR A 758 -44.39 -3.86 -14.10
C THR A 758 -44.20 -2.61 -15.00
N THR A 759 -43.82 -2.88 -16.25
CA THR A 759 -44.27 -2.35 -17.57
C THR A 759 -44.78 -0.91 -17.76
N GLU A 760 -44.08 -0.18 -18.64
CA GLU A 760 -44.58 0.91 -19.50
C GLU A 760 -45.53 0.40 -20.61
N PRO A 761 -46.33 1.30 -21.22
CA PRO A 761 -46.60 1.20 -22.65
C PRO A 761 -46.37 2.50 -23.44
N ALA A 762 -45.64 2.31 -24.54
CA ALA A 762 -45.84 2.87 -25.88
C ALA A 762 -45.57 4.37 -26.16
N ALA A 763 -44.66 4.60 -27.12
CA ALA A 763 -44.53 5.84 -27.88
C ALA A 763 -45.83 6.17 -28.65
N PRO A 764 -46.14 7.46 -28.89
CA PRO A 764 -45.82 8.00 -30.22
C PRO A 764 -45.55 9.53 -30.31
N ALA A 765 -45.00 9.89 -31.48
CA ALA A 765 -45.22 11.13 -32.26
C ALA A 765 -44.29 12.36 -32.05
N ALA A 766 -43.91 12.92 -33.20
CA ALA A 766 -43.09 14.11 -33.39
C ALA A 766 -43.86 15.43 -33.14
N PRO A 767 -43.18 16.59 -33.18
CA PRO A 767 -43.05 17.54 -32.09
C PRO A 767 -44.23 18.52 -31.97
N ALA A 768 -44.88 18.55 -30.81
CA ALA A 768 -45.78 19.64 -30.41
C ALA A 768 -45.00 20.71 -29.62
N ALA A 769 -45.43 21.97 -29.73
CA ALA A 769 -44.82 23.16 -29.14
C ALA A 769 -44.25 22.94 -27.72
N SER A 770 -43.02 23.39 -27.47
CA SER A 770 -42.27 23.22 -26.22
C SER A 770 -43.08 23.71 -25.00
N LYS A 771 -43.76 22.78 -24.32
CA LYS A 771 -44.31 22.98 -22.98
C LYS A 771 -43.17 23.26 -22.00
N GLY A 772 -43.41 24.10 -20.99
CA GLY A 772 -42.44 24.39 -19.93
C GLY A 772 -42.17 23.18 -19.02
N ALA A 773 -41.05 23.18 -18.29
CA ALA A 773 -40.56 22.05 -17.49
C ALA A 773 -41.59 21.58 -16.47
N LEU A 774 -42.34 22.50 -15.85
CA LEU A 774 -43.37 22.15 -14.87
C LEU A 774 -44.49 21.32 -15.50
N GLN A 775 -44.91 21.69 -16.71
CA GLN A 775 -45.95 20.98 -17.43
C GLN A 775 -45.45 19.62 -17.91
N ALA A 776 -44.19 19.52 -18.34
CA ALA A 776 -43.57 18.24 -18.69
C ALA A 776 -43.42 17.32 -17.48
N LEU A 777 -43.01 17.84 -16.33
CA LEU A 777 -42.87 17.07 -15.09
C LEU A 777 -44.23 16.57 -14.59
N ARG A 778 -45.27 17.40 -14.67
CA ARG A 778 -46.66 16.99 -14.38
C ARG A 778 -47.12 15.87 -15.31
N GLU A 779 -46.85 15.97 -16.61
CA GLU A 779 -47.21 14.93 -17.58
C GLU A 779 -46.51 13.59 -17.30
N VAL A 780 -45.22 13.62 -16.96
CA VAL A 780 -44.48 12.40 -16.58
C VAL A 780 -45.05 11.78 -15.29
N LEU A 781 -45.44 12.61 -14.32
CA LEU A 781 -46.04 12.12 -13.07
C LEU A 781 -47.47 11.59 -13.29
N GLU A 782 -48.26 12.24 -14.14
CA GLU A 782 -49.59 11.77 -14.55
C GLU A 782 -49.53 10.47 -15.36
N GLU A 783 -48.54 10.30 -16.26
CA GLU A 783 -48.25 9.04 -16.97
C GLU A 783 -47.96 7.89 -15.99
N MET A 784 -47.36 8.21 -14.85
CA MET A 784 -47.06 7.28 -13.77
C MET A 784 -48.22 7.16 -12.75
N GLN A 785 -49.41 7.65 -13.08
CA GLN A 785 -50.62 7.65 -12.24
C GLN A 785 -50.57 8.52 -10.97
N HIS A 786 -49.54 9.35 -10.80
CA HIS A 786 -49.48 10.35 -9.73
C HIS A 786 -50.18 11.64 -10.18
N HIS A 787 -51.47 11.78 -9.81
CA HIS A 787 -52.23 13.00 -10.10
C HIS A 787 -51.77 14.13 -9.17
N LEU A 788 -51.18 15.18 -9.76
CA LEU A 788 -50.68 16.33 -9.03
C LEU A 788 -51.70 17.47 -8.99
N GLU A 789 -52.31 17.66 -7.83
CA GLU A 789 -53.05 18.88 -7.52
C GLU A 789 -52.07 20.04 -7.28
N GLU A 790 -52.51 21.26 -7.57
CA GLU A 790 -51.67 22.46 -7.53
C GLU A 790 -51.07 22.74 -6.13
N GLU A 791 -51.77 22.30 -5.08
CA GLU A 791 -51.37 22.43 -3.68
C GLU A 791 -50.24 21.47 -3.25
N LYS A 792 -49.89 20.49 -4.10
CA LYS A 792 -48.91 19.43 -3.80
C LYS A 792 -47.56 19.60 -4.51
N LEU A 793 -47.38 20.65 -5.31
CA LEU A 793 -46.16 20.88 -6.10
C LEU A 793 -44.90 21.09 -5.25
N GLU A 794 -45.09 21.58 -4.02
CA GLU A 794 -44.04 21.85 -3.04
C GLU A 794 -43.73 20.62 -2.15
N LEU A 795 -44.49 19.54 -2.25
CA LEU A 795 -44.21 18.32 -1.50
C LEU A 795 -43.06 17.55 -2.15
N GLY A 796 -42.24 16.93 -1.29
CA GLY A 796 -41.16 16.07 -1.74
C GLY A 796 -41.69 14.88 -2.53
N PHE A 797 -40.99 14.42 -3.57
CA PHE A 797 -41.47 13.32 -4.43
C PHE A 797 -41.79 12.03 -3.66
N PHE A 798 -41.02 11.70 -2.61
CA PHE A 798 -41.32 10.56 -1.74
C PHE A 798 -42.62 10.73 -0.95
N VAL A 799 -42.98 11.97 -0.60
CA VAL A 799 -44.25 12.31 0.08
C VAL A 799 -45.41 12.24 -0.91
N LEU A 800 -45.16 12.47 -2.20
CA LEU A 800 -46.10 12.26 -3.30
C LEU A 800 -46.28 10.76 -3.65
N GLY A 801 -45.57 9.88 -2.96
CA GLY A 801 -45.67 8.43 -3.07
C GLY A 801 -44.73 7.81 -4.09
N LEU A 802 -43.76 8.56 -4.62
CA LEU A 802 -42.78 8.02 -5.56
C LEU A 802 -41.68 7.24 -4.84
N ASP A 803 -41.27 6.11 -5.42
CA ASP A 803 -40.09 5.36 -4.97
C ASP A 803 -38.81 5.68 -5.78
N SER A 804 -37.67 5.12 -5.37
CA SER A 804 -36.36 5.39 -6.00
C SER A 804 -36.26 4.90 -7.46
N LEU A 805 -37.05 3.89 -7.85
CA LEU A 805 -37.11 3.39 -9.23
C LEU A 805 -37.92 4.36 -10.09
N GLU A 806 -39.05 4.84 -9.56
CA GLU A 806 -39.91 5.83 -10.18
C GLU A 806 -39.19 7.17 -10.37
N LEU A 807 -38.42 7.62 -9.38
CA LEU A 807 -37.56 8.81 -9.52
C LEU A 807 -36.50 8.65 -10.60
N THR A 808 -35.96 7.45 -10.78
CA THR A 808 -35.01 7.18 -11.87
C THR A 808 -35.69 7.33 -13.24
N ARG A 809 -36.95 6.88 -13.37
CA ARG A 809 -37.75 7.07 -14.59
C ARG A 809 -38.08 8.55 -14.83
N VAL A 810 -38.55 9.27 -13.80
CA VAL A 810 -38.81 10.72 -13.89
C VAL A 810 -37.53 11.45 -14.32
N ARG A 811 -36.39 11.15 -13.72
CA ARG A 811 -35.08 11.74 -14.07
C ARG A 811 -34.69 11.44 -15.51
N ASN A 812 -34.83 10.21 -15.97
CA ASN A 812 -34.48 9.83 -17.35
C ASN A 812 -35.38 10.57 -18.35
N ARG A 813 -36.68 10.66 -18.07
CA ARG A 813 -37.63 11.35 -18.94
C ARG A 813 -37.42 12.86 -18.97
N MET A 814 -37.09 13.46 -17.83
CA MET A 814 -36.72 14.87 -17.76
C MET A 814 -35.35 15.15 -18.38
N SER A 815 -34.45 14.16 -18.42
CA SER A 815 -33.18 14.26 -19.14
C SER A 815 -33.39 14.35 -20.64
N GLU A 816 -34.27 13.51 -21.19
CA GLU A 816 -34.68 13.58 -22.59
C GLU A 816 -35.35 14.93 -22.90
N TRP A 817 -36.26 15.39 -22.04
CA TRP A 817 -36.92 16.69 -22.19
C TRP A 817 -35.92 17.86 -22.18
N ALA A 818 -34.88 17.79 -21.35
CA ALA A 818 -33.84 18.80 -21.27
C ALA A 818 -32.82 18.72 -22.44
N GLY A 819 -32.82 17.62 -23.22
CA GLY A 819 -31.82 17.31 -24.25
C GLY A 819 -30.47 16.87 -23.65
N ARG A 820 -30.53 16.30 -22.44
CA ARG A 820 -29.46 16.42 -21.45
C ARG A 820 -29.60 15.44 -20.25
N GLN A 821 -28.75 14.41 -20.12
CA GLN A 821 -28.55 13.55 -18.91
C GLN A 821 -28.41 14.27 -17.55
N LEU A 822 -29.50 14.36 -16.80
CA LEU A 822 -29.47 14.93 -15.44
C LEU A 822 -28.64 14.05 -14.48
N PRO A 823 -27.90 14.64 -13.52
CA PRO A 823 -27.17 13.89 -12.50
C PRO A 823 -28.06 12.91 -11.74
N ALA A 824 -27.48 11.81 -11.23
CA ALA A 824 -28.25 10.79 -10.51
C ALA A 824 -28.96 11.34 -9.26
N THR A 825 -28.40 12.39 -8.65
CA THR A 825 -28.94 13.09 -7.48
C THR A 825 -29.96 14.17 -7.81
N PHE A 826 -30.25 14.47 -9.09
CA PHE A 826 -31.01 15.67 -9.48
C PHE A 826 -32.37 15.82 -8.76
N LEU A 827 -33.18 14.76 -8.67
CA LEU A 827 -34.48 14.80 -7.97
C LEU A 827 -34.36 14.68 -6.45
N PHE A 828 -33.15 14.46 -5.92
CA PHE A 828 -32.83 14.56 -4.50
C PHE A 828 -32.35 15.97 -4.14
N ASP A 829 -31.58 16.59 -5.04
CA ASP A 829 -31.09 17.96 -4.90
C ASP A 829 -32.24 18.98 -5.06
N PHE A 830 -33.27 18.62 -5.84
CA PHE A 830 -34.52 19.37 -6.03
C PHE A 830 -35.71 18.47 -5.71
N PRO A 831 -36.01 18.25 -4.42
CA PRO A 831 -36.89 17.18 -3.98
C PRO A 831 -38.37 17.40 -4.27
N SER A 832 -38.81 18.59 -4.68
CA SER A 832 -40.21 18.88 -5.05
C SER A 832 -40.42 19.12 -6.55
N VAL A 833 -41.66 18.98 -7.01
CA VAL A 833 -42.04 19.18 -8.42
C VAL A 833 -41.76 20.61 -8.89
N SER A 834 -42.05 21.60 -8.04
CA SER A 834 -41.76 23.02 -8.31
C SER A 834 -40.26 23.30 -8.46
N GLU A 835 -39.43 22.78 -7.53
CA GLU A 835 -37.98 23.01 -7.53
C GLU A 835 -37.30 22.34 -8.73
N ALA A 836 -37.64 21.09 -9.02
CA ALA A 836 -37.10 20.36 -10.15
C ALA A 836 -37.46 21.03 -11.48
N ALA A 837 -38.72 21.49 -11.63
CA ALA A 837 -39.16 22.21 -12.81
C ALA A 837 -38.45 23.56 -12.99
N ALA A 838 -38.28 24.33 -11.91
CA ALA A 838 -37.59 25.62 -11.96
C ALA A 838 -36.12 25.46 -12.37
N GLU A 839 -35.46 24.42 -11.88
CA GLU A 839 -34.07 24.16 -12.25
C GLU A 839 -33.94 23.68 -13.69
N LEU A 840 -34.83 22.80 -14.15
CA LEU A 840 -34.85 22.33 -15.55
C LEU A 840 -35.03 23.47 -16.56
N GLU A 841 -35.81 24.50 -16.22
CA GLU A 841 -35.95 25.68 -17.08
C GLU A 841 -34.65 26.51 -17.16
N LYS A 842 -33.92 26.67 -16.05
CA LYS A 842 -32.61 27.36 -16.08
C LYS A 842 -31.60 26.60 -16.95
N MET A 843 -31.67 25.28 -16.92
CA MET A 843 -30.76 24.39 -17.63
C MET A 843 -30.94 24.41 -19.15
N LYS A 844 -32.16 24.67 -19.65
CA LYS A 844 -32.48 24.73 -21.09
C LYS A 844 -31.91 25.96 -21.81
N GLY A 845 -31.53 27.00 -21.06
CA GLY A 845 -31.02 28.27 -21.60
C GLY A 845 -29.58 28.30 -22.10
N THR A 846 -28.82 27.18 -22.03
CA THR A 846 -27.36 27.19 -22.25
C THR A 846 -26.90 26.18 -23.30
N VAL A 847 -27.09 26.48 -24.59
CA VAL A 847 -26.47 25.73 -25.72
C VAL A 847 -25.36 26.60 -26.34
N ARG A 848 -24.09 26.18 -26.29
CA ARG A 848 -22.97 26.83 -26.99
C ARG A 848 -22.46 25.93 -28.13
N GLN A 849 -22.43 26.49 -29.34
CA GLN A 849 -21.99 25.87 -30.61
C GLN A 849 -20.51 25.44 -30.61
N HIS A 850 -20.22 24.40 -31.40
CA HIS A 850 -18.90 23.79 -31.64
C HIS A 850 -17.78 24.81 -32.00
N ARG A 851 -16.71 24.85 -31.20
CA ARG A 851 -15.41 25.47 -31.53
C ARG A 851 -14.32 24.39 -31.61
N SER A 852 -13.34 24.59 -32.49
CA SER A 852 -12.17 23.69 -32.65
C SER A 852 -11.35 23.63 -31.34
N ALA A 853 -10.67 22.51 -31.07
CA ALA A 853 -9.87 22.40 -29.85
C ALA A 853 -8.71 23.41 -29.81
N LEU A 854 -8.19 23.80 -30.97
CA LEU A 854 -7.15 24.82 -31.08
C LEU A 854 -7.62 26.20 -30.60
N GLU A 855 -8.84 26.61 -30.95
CA GLU A 855 -9.41 27.90 -30.50
C GLU A 855 -9.64 27.93 -29.00
N ALA A 856 -10.07 26.80 -28.42
CA ALA A 856 -10.26 26.69 -26.98
C ALA A 856 -8.94 26.69 -26.21
N ILE A 857 -7.90 26.02 -26.71
CA ILE A 857 -6.58 26.10 -26.11
C ILE A 857 -6.05 27.54 -26.20
N LYS A 858 -6.20 28.22 -27.34
CA LYS A 858 -5.82 29.63 -27.50
C LYS A 858 -6.56 30.56 -26.51
N GLU A 859 -7.85 30.35 -26.27
CA GLU A 859 -8.61 31.10 -25.25
C GLU A 859 -8.15 30.79 -23.82
N ILE A 860 -7.86 29.52 -23.49
CA ILE A 860 -7.33 29.14 -22.17
C ILE A 860 -5.97 29.82 -21.93
N PHE A 861 -5.12 29.90 -22.95
CA PHE A 861 -3.85 30.61 -22.89
C PHE A 861 -4.03 32.13 -22.76
N LEU A 862 -5.04 32.71 -23.42
CA LEU A 862 -5.43 34.10 -23.24
C LEU A 862 -5.86 34.38 -21.78
N ASP A 863 -6.65 33.48 -21.18
CA ASP A 863 -7.12 33.58 -19.79
C ASP A 863 -6.01 33.33 -18.76
N LEU A 864 -4.95 32.62 -19.14
CA LEU A 864 -3.72 32.48 -18.35
C LEU A 864 -2.79 33.69 -18.54
N LYS A 865 -3.22 34.72 -19.30
CA LYS A 865 -2.44 35.92 -19.66
C LYS A 865 -1.16 35.62 -20.45
N CYS A 866 -1.14 34.49 -21.17
CA CYS A 866 -0.04 34.08 -22.04
C CYS A 866 -0.57 33.90 -23.48
N PRO A 867 -0.85 34.99 -24.22
CA PRO A 867 -1.40 34.89 -25.57
C PRO A 867 -0.40 34.24 -26.52
N LEU A 868 -0.83 33.18 -27.23
CA LEU A 868 0.00 32.45 -28.18
C LEU A 868 -0.06 33.07 -29.58
N SER A 869 1.09 33.31 -30.19
CA SER A 869 1.18 33.54 -31.64
C SER A 869 1.02 32.21 -32.42
N GLU A 870 0.79 32.30 -33.74
CA GLU A 870 0.73 31.10 -34.59
C GLU A 870 2.05 30.31 -34.59
N GLU A 871 3.21 30.98 -34.61
CA GLU A 871 4.53 30.32 -34.52
C GLU A 871 4.78 29.66 -33.15
N GLN A 872 4.25 30.22 -32.06
CA GLN A 872 4.37 29.65 -30.70
C GLN A 872 3.52 28.39 -30.49
N SER A 873 2.49 28.18 -31.32
CA SER A 873 1.60 27.01 -31.20
C SER A 873 2.29 25.69 -31.56
N LEU A 874 3.45 25.74 -32.23
CA LEU A 874 4.27 24.59 -32.63
C LEU A 874 5.43 24.31 -31.66
N GLN A 875 5.64 25.15 -30.64
CA GLN A 875 6.71 25.00 -29.66
C GLN A 875 6.24 24.15 -28.46
N GLY A 876 7.18 23.44 -27.83
CA GLY A 876 6.86 22.67 -26.62
C GLY A 876 6.51 23.59 -25.44
N PHE A 877 5.60 23.16 -24.55
CA PHE A 877 5.13 23.96 -23.41
C PHE A 877 6.26 24.53 -22.54
N LEU A 878 7.36 23.79 -22.36
CA LEU A 878 8.53 24.25 -21.60
C LEU A 878 9.32 25.36 -22.32
N GLN A 879 9.33 25.37 -23.66
CA GLN A 879 9.96 26.41 -24.47
C GLN A 879 9.14 27.71 -24.48
N LEU A 880 7.83 27.60 -24.18
CA LEU A 880 6.94 28.74 -23.97
C LEU A 880 7.03 29.32 -22.55
N GLY A 881 7.93 28.81 -21.71
CA GLY A 881 8.12 29.26 -20.33
C GLY A 881 7.06 28.76 -19.35
N ILE A 882 6.27 27.74 -19.72
CA ILE A 882 5.21 27.18 -18.89
C ILE A 882 5.82 26.24 -17.85
N ASP A 883 5.62 26.54 -16.57
CA ASP A 883 6.11 25.70 -15.47
C ASP A 883 5.15 24.54 -15.12
N SER A 884 5.56 23.66 -14.20
CA SER A 884 4.77 22.49 -13.81
C SER A 884 3.43 22.85 -13.14
N LEU A 885 3.33 24.02 -12.48
CA LEU A 885 2.09 24.48 -11.85
C LEU A 885 1.12 25.02 -12.91
N GLU A 886 1.64 25.71 -13.91
CA GLU A 886 0.87 26.21 -15.05
C GLU A 886 0.40 25.08 -15.97
N LEU A 887 1.19 24.02 -16.15
CA LEU A 887 0.76 22.79 -16.82
C LEU A 887 -0.40 22.12 -16.09
N VAL A 888 -0.36 22.03 -14.76
CA VAL A 888 -1.48 21.49 -13.97
C VAL A 888 -2.73 22.39 -14.09
N ARG A 889 -2.56 23.71 -14.13
CA ARG A 889 -3.68 24.65 -14.36
C ARG A 889 -4.26 24.51 -15.77
N LEU A 890 -3.42 24.37 -16.78
CA LEU A 890 -3.81 24.11 -18.17
C LEU A 890 -4.58 22.78 -18.27
N LYS A 891 -4.06 21.72 -17.63
CA LYS A 891 -4.69 20.39 -17.55
C LYS A 891 -6.06 20.46 -16.88
N ASN A 892 -6.17 21.14 -15.74
CA ASN A 892 -7.42 21.27 -15.00
C ASN A 892 -8.46 22.09 -15.79
N ARG A 893 -8.02 23.14 -16.51
CA ARG A 893 -8.90 23.94 -17.38
C ARG A 893 -9.34 23.18 -18.62
N LEU A 894 -8.47 22.38 -19.21
CA LEU A 894 -8.82 21.50 -20.33
C LEU A 894 -9.76 20.37 -19.89
N SER A 895 -9.52 19.76 -18.74
CA SER A 895 -10.42 18.75 -18.16
C SER A 895 -11.80 19.35 -17.92
N LYS A 896 -11.85 20.58 -17.39
CA LYS A 896 -13.10 21.34 -17.21
C LYS A 896 -13.78 21.68 -18.53
N TRP A 897 -13.02 22.03 -19.57
CA TRP A 897 -13.54 22.33 -20.90
C TRP A 897 -14.02 21.07 -21.65
N LEU A 898 -13.42 19.91 -21.37
CA LEU A 898 -13.79 18.60 -21.94
C LEU A 898 -14.91 17.89 -21.17
N GLY A 899 -15.19 18.30 -19.93
CA GLY A 899 -16.20 17.68 -19.07
C GLY A 899 -15.78 16.33 -18.46
N HIS A 900 -14.50 15.96 -18.53
CA HIS A 900 -13.92 14.76 -17.91
C HIS A 900 -12.44 14.97 -17.60
N ASP A 901 -11.90 14.19 -16.65
CA ASP A 901 -10.51 14.31 -16.23
C ASP A 901 -9.52 13.78 -17.27
N LEU A 902 -8.48 14.57 -17.53
CA LEU A 902 -7.34 14.14 -18.32
C LEU A 902 -6.32 13.38 -17.44
N PRO A 903 -5.64 12.34 -17.94
CA PRO A 903 -4.54 11.68 -17.23
C PRO A 903 -3.42 12.65 -16.82
N ALA A 904 -2.71 12.35 -15.72
CA ALA A 904 -1.64 13.22 -15.22
C ALA A 904 -0.48 13.39 -16.22
N THR A 905 -0.23 12.41 -17.08
CA THR A 905 0.80 12.44 -18.12
C THR A 905 0.33 13.07 -19.42
N PHE A 906 -0.96 13.42 -19.55
CA PHE A 906 -1.55 13.75 -20.84
C PHE A 906 -0.91 14.96 -21.51
N LEU A 907 -0.49 15.97 -20.75
CA LEU A 907 0.24 17.12 -21.30
C LEU A 907 1.73 16.85 -21.58
N LEU A 908 2.27 15.73 -21.09
CA LEU A 908 3.61 15.24 -21.41
C LEU A 908 3.60 14.43 -22.71
N ASP A 909 2.53 13.69 -22.95
CA ASP A 909 2.33 12.86 -24.15
C ASP A 909 2.07 13.73 -25.40
N PHE A 910 1.53 14.94 -25.22
CA PHE A 910 1.27 15.92 -26.28
C PHE A 910 1.89 17.28 -25.90
N PRO A 911 3.21 17.44 -26.08
CA PRO A 911 3.97 18.49 -25.42
C PRO A 911 3.87 19.87 -26.08
N SER A 912 3.14 20.02 -27.19
CA SER A 912 2.89 21.31 -27.87
C SER A 912 1.39 21.62 -27.97
N VAL A 913 1.06 22.90 -28.15
CA VAL A 913 -0.34 23.35 -28.34
C VAL A 913 -0.98 22.70 -29.56
N ALA A 914 -0.23 22.54 -30.65
CA ALA A 914 -0.70 21.88 -31.87
C ALA A 914 -0.95 20.38 -31.68
N ASP A 915 -0.03 19.67 -31.02
CA ASP A 915 -0.18 18.21 -30.76
C ASP A 915 -1.37 17.94 -29.83
N LEU A 916 -1.53 18.79 -28.82
CA LEU A 916 -2.65 18.72 -27.88
C LEU A 916 -3.98 19.03 -28.57
N ALA A 917 -4.04 20.05 -29.42
CA ALA A 917 -5.24 20.39 -30.18
C ALA A 917 -5.66 19.24 -31.11
N ALA A 918 -4.69 18.67 -31.86
CA ALA A 918 -4.94 17.58 -32.78
C ALA A 918 -5.42 16.30 -32.07
N GLU A 919 -4.82 15.97 -30.93
CA GLU A 919 -5.27 14.83 -30.12
C GLU A 919 -6.66 15.06 -29.52
N LEU A 920 -6.96 16.28 -29.06
CA LEU A 920 -8.28 16.60 -28.52
C LEU A 920 -9.36 16.57 -29.60
N ASP A 921 -9.06 17.04 -30.82
CA ASP A 921 -9.97 16.93 -31.95
C ASP A 921 -10.12 15.45 -32.41
N ARG A 922 -9.05 14.64 -32.36
CA ARG A 922 -9.11 13.18 -32.63
C ARG A 922 -9.96 12.44 -31.62
N ARG A 923 -9.81 12.75 -30.32
CA ARG A 923 -10.65 12.19 -29.24
C ARG A 923 -12.10 12.62 -29.36
N ARG A 924 -12.35 13.87 -29.78
CA ARG A 924 -13.70 14.37 -30.08
C ARG A 924 -14.34 13.67 -31.27
N ALA A 925 -13.58 13.41 -32.33
CA ALA A 925 -14.06 12.64 -33.48
C ALA A 925 -14.36 11.18 -33.11
N GLY A 926 -13.58 10.57 -32.20
CA GLY A 926 -13.85 9.24 -31.64
C GLY A 926 -15.00 9.20 -30.62
N SER A 927 -15.30 10.33 -29.97
CA SER A 927 -16.43 10.48 -29.04
C SER A 927 -17.76 10.78 -29.76
N ALA A 928 -17.73 11.30 -30.99
CA ALA A 928 -18.93 11.57 -31.78
C ALA A 928 -19.67 10.29 -32.25
N THR A 929 -19.02 9.13 -32.21
CA THR A 929 -19.68 7.82 -32.42
C THR A 929 -20.23 7.19 -31.14
N ASN A 930 -19.85 7.72 -29.96
CA ASN A 930 -20.27 7.25 -28.65
C ASN A 930 -20.78 8.43 -27.79
N GLY A 931 -22.03 8.83 -28.02
CA GLY A 931 -22.79 9.66 -27.07
C GLY A 931 -23.11 11.08 -27.55
N ALA A 932 -24.28 11.25 -28.14
CA ALA A 932 -25.11 12.40 -27.84
C ALA A 932 -25.92 12.03 -26.59
N THR A 933 -25.98 12.78 -25.50
CA THR A 933 -25.29 14.02 -25.10
C THR A 933 -25.61 14.15 -23.62
N ASN A 934 -24.63 14.54 -22.78
CA ASN A 934 -24.98 15.62 -21.89
C ASN A 934 -23.88 16.56 -21.37
N GLY A 935 -24.13 17.85 -21.56
CA GLY A 935 -23.41 18.98 -21.02
C GLY A 935 -24.08 19.61 -19.78
N ALA A 936 -23.22 19.83 -18.78
CA ALA A 936 -22.80 21.15 -18.31
C ALA A 936 -23.81 22.12 -17.61
N THR A 937 -23.40 22.45 -16.38
CA THR A 937 -23.23 23.81 -15.79
C THR A 937 -24.45 24.58 -15.28
N ASN A 938 -24.35 25.09 -14.04
CA ASN A 938 -23.92 26.48 -13.81
C ASN A 938 -23.38 26.71 -12.41
N GLY A 939 -22.35 27.56 -12.35
CA GLY A 939 -22.04 28.35 -11.16
C GLY A 939 -22.20 29.83 -11.49
N ALA A 940 -22.36 30.64 -10.46
CA ALA A 940 -22.02 32.07 -10.36
C ALA A 940 -22.32 32.49 -8.90
N THR A 941 -21.77 33.51 -8.23
CA THR A 941 -20.60 34.42 -8.30
C THR A 941 -20.75 35.35 -7.08
N ASN A 942 -19.62 35.80 -6.49
CA ASN A 942 -19.33 37.11 -5.85
C ASN A 942 -18.37 36.88 -4.66
N GLY A 943 -17.22 37.52 -4.47
CA GLY A 943 -16.56 38.65 -5.14
C GLY A 943 -15.85 39.53 -4.10
N ALA A 944 -14.51 39.62 -4.17
CA ALA A 944 -13.61 40.72 -3.72
C ALA A 944 -13.58 41.10 -2.20
N THR A 945 -12.54 41.68 -1.55
CA THR A 945 -11.11 42.01 -1.76
C THR A 945 -10.58 42.60 -0.42
N ASN A 946 -9.29 42.37 -0.11
CA ASN A 946 -8.33 43.20 0.67
C ASN A 946 -8.61 43.72 2.10
N GLY A 947 -7.59 43.58 2.97
CA GLY A 947 -7.37 44.46 4.13
C GLY A 947 -6.23 44.02 5.07
N VAL A 948 -5.12 44.75 5.07
CA VAL A 948 -3.95 44.59 5.96
C VAL A 948 -4.07 45.52 7.18
N ALA A 949 -3.47 45.11 8.31
CA ALA A 949 -2.85 45.91 9.38
C ALA A 949 -3.52 45.97 10.78
N ASN A 950 -2.75 45.47 11.76
CA ASN A 950 -2.44 45.97 13.11
C ASN A 950 -3.55 46.47 14.06
N GLY A 951 -3.53 45.93 15.28
CA GLY A 951 -4.17 46.54 16.45
C GLY A 951 -3.86 45.82 17.75
N VAL A 952 -2.83 46.29 18.46
CA VAL A 952 -2.53 45.98 19.87
C VAL A 952 -3.68 46.48 20.76
N THR A 953 -4.18 45.65 21.69
CA THR A 953 -4.73 46.16 22.97
C THR A 953 -4.45 45.18 24.12
N ASN A 954 -3.92 45.75 25.22
CA ASN A 954 -3.83 45.16 26.55
C ASN A 954 -5.16 45.36 27.29
N GLY A 955 -5.52 44.42 28.17
CA GLY A 955 -6.57 44.59 29.18
C GLY A 955 -6.96 43.28 29.85
N GLY A 956 -6.38 42.99 31.01
CA GLY A 956 -6.48 41.70 31.69
C GLY A 956 -7.75 41.44 32.51
N TYR A 957 -7.90 40.18 32.92
CA TYR A 957 -8.70 39.75 34.06
C TYR A 957 -8.00 38.57 34.75
N HIS A 958 -7.77 38.70 36.06
CA HIS A 958 -7.30 37.65 36.95
C HIS A 958 -8.42 36.65 37.27
N GLY A 959 -8.11 35.36 37.20
CA GLY A 959 -8.91 34.27 37.77
C GLY A 959 -8.07 33.00 37.87
N LYS A 960 -7.54 32.72 39.07
CA LYS A 960 -6.68 31.56 39.37
C LYS A 960 -7.42 30.23 39.15
N GLY A 961 -6.84 29.37 38.33
CA GLY A 961 -7.03 27.91 38.30
C GLY A 961 -5.68 27.27 37.99
N LYS A 962 -5.21 26.34 38.82
CA LYS A 962 -3.84 25.80 38.81
C LYS A 962 -3.47 25.16 37.46
N GLU A 963 -2.65 25.85 36.68
CA GLU A 963 -1.82 25.27 35.63
C GLU A 963 -0.59 24.61 36.26
N GLU A 964 -0.29 23.36 35.92
CA GLU A 964 1.07 22.82 36.03
C GLU A 964 1.92 23.50 34.95
N VAL A 965 2.50 24.66 35.29
CA VAL A 965 3.51 25.31 34.47
C VAL A 965 4.74 24.42 34.45
N LYS A 966 4.97 23.72 33.33
CA LYS A 966 6.23 23.03 33.07
C LYS A 966 7.34 24.08 33.06
N LEU A 967 8.10 24.15 34.14
CA LEU A 967 9.18 25.11 34.33
C LEU A 967 10.34 24.71 33.40
N VAL A 968 10.35 25.26 32.18
CA VAL A 968 11.53 25.18 31.32
C VAL A 968 12.60 26.03 31.98
N VAL A 969 13.67 25.39 32.47
CA VAL A 969 14.80 26.10 33.06
C VAL A 969 15.47 26.90 31.94
N GLU A 970 15.29 28.22 31.97
CA GLU A 970 15.91 29.14 31.01
C GLU A 970 17.44 29.04 31.06
N LYS A 971 18.10 29.41 29.97
CA LYS A 971 19.55 29.31 29.81
C LYS A 971 20.33 29.95 30.98
N GLU A 972 19.92 31.13 31.42
CA GLU A 972 20.57 31.87 32.51
C GLU A 972 20.43 31.14 33.85
N LEU A 973 19.26 30.53 34.09
CA LEU A 973 19.01 29.73 35.29
C LEU A 973 19.80 28.41 35.25
N LEU A 974 19.95 27.82 34.06
CA LEU A 974 20.73 26.61 33.85
C LEU A 974 22.23 26.81 34.14
N ILE A 975 22.79 27.92 33.68
CA ILE A 975 24.17 28.31 33.98
C ILE A 975 24.36 28.49 35.50
N GLN A 976 23.40 29.12 36.19
CA GLN A 976 23.42 29.28 37.64
C GLN A 976 23.36 27.94 38.39
N VAL A 977 22.56 26.98 37.90
CA VAL A 977 22.52 25.61 38.45
C VAL A 977 23.90 24.98 38.37
N GLN A 978 24.52 24.98 37.18
CA GLN A 978 25.83 24.35 36.98
C GLN A 978 26.93 25.02 37.82
N GLN A 979 26.94 26.35 37.90
CA GLN A 979 27.91 27.09 38.72
C GLN A 979 27.79 26.73 40.21
N LYS A 980 26.56 26.69 40.76
CA LYS A 980 26.33 26.30 42.16
C LYS A 980 26.65 24.83 42.42
N LEU A 981 26.38 23.94 41.46
CA LEU A 981 26.78 22.54 41.57
C LEU A 981 28.30 22.40 41.64
N LYS A 982 29.03 23.09 40.76
CA LYS A 982 30.49 23.15 40.79
C LYS A 982 30.98 23.61 42.16
N GLU A 983 30.49 24.75 42.65
CA GLU A 983 30.88 25.29 43.97
C GLU A 983 30.65 24.29 45.11
N LYS A 984 29.48 23.64 45.15
CA LYS A 984 29.17 22.66 46.20
C LYS A 984 30.03 21.42 46.10
N TYR A 985 30.16 20.83 44.91
CA TYR A 985 30.98 19.63 44.72
C TYR A 985 32.46 19.91 44.96
N SER A 986 32.97 21.12 44.68
CA SER A 986 34.36 21.52 44.94
C SER A 986 34.68 21.76 46.42
N SER A 987 33.68 21.81 47.31
CA SER A 987 33.93 22.02 48.74
C SER A 987 34.71 20.86 49.37
N ALA A 988 35.60 21.16 50.31
CA ALA A 988 36.47 20.16 50.95
C ALA A 988 35.71 18.99 51.60
N GLN A 989 34.49 19.23 52.08
CA GLN A 989 33.61 18.18 52.63
C GLN A 989 33.12 17.21 51.54
N HIS A 990 32.66 17.73 50.40
CA HIS A 990 32.10 16.91 49.31
C HIS A 990 33.22 16.21 48.53
N GLN A 991 34.36 16.87 48.31
CA GLN A 991 35.54 16.23 47.72
C GLN A 991 36.03 15.02 48.52
N ARG A 992 36.06 15.10 49.87
CA ARG A 992 36.37 13.93 50.71
C ARG A 992 35.37 12.78 50.54
N LYS A 993 34.07 13.08 50.43
CA LYS A 993 33.03 12.07 50.15
C LYS A 993 33.23 11.43 48.77
N ILE A 994 33.50 12.24 47.74
CA ILE A 994 33.74 11.79 46.36
C ILE A 994 34.98 10.89 46.29
N SER A 995 36.13 11.32 46.85
CA SER A 995 37.34 10.48 46.88
C SER A 995 37.11 9.16 47.64
N GLY A 996 36.39 9.19 48.76
CA GLY A 996 36.04 7.98 49.50
C GLY A 996 35.08 7.03 48.77
N ILE A 997 34.20 7.56 47.92
CA ILE A 997 33.35 6.75 47.02
C ILE A 997 34.20 6.15 45.91
N MET A 998 35.10 6.94 45.32
CA MET A 998 36.00 6.52 44.24
C MET A 998 36.96 5.40 44.69
N GLU A 999 37.57 5.52 45.87
CA GLU A 999 38.45 4.48 46.45
C GLU A 999 37.73 3.16 46.72
N LYS A 1000 36.42 3.20 47.02
CA LYS A 1000 35.60 2.01 47.31
C LYS A 1000 34.96 1.38 46.06
N SER A 1001 34.95 2.10 44.94
CA SER A 1001 34.25 1.72 43.71
C SER A 1001 35.23 1.24 42.64
N SER A 1002 35.98 0.17 42.90
CA SER A 1002 36.91 -0.40 41.91
C SER A 1002 36.20 -1.40 41.00
N ALA A 1003 35.70 -0.97 39.82
CA ALA A 1003 35.65 -1.79 38.58
C ALA A 1003 34.86 -1.21 37.38
N SER A 1004 33.94 -0.23 37.51
CA SER A 1004 33.23 0.33 36.33
C SER A 1004 32.55 1.68 36.58
N LYS A 1005 32.38 2.48 35.51
CA LYS A 1005 31.67 3.78 35.51
C LYS A 1005 30.25 3.66 36.08
N SER A 1006 29.55 2.56 35.77
CA SER A 1006 28.20 2.27 36.28
C SER A 1006 28.18 2.07 37.80
N SER A 1007 29.14 1.32 38.34
CA SER A 1007 29.27 1.10 39.78
C SER A 1007 29.55 2.40 40.54
N TYR A 1008 30.43 3.24 39.98
CA TYR A 1008 30.75 4.56 40.55
C TYR A 1008 29.54 5.50 40.53
N MET A 1009 28.80 5.59 39.41
CA MET A 1009 27.59 6.42 39.30
C MET A 1009 26.51 5.99 40.31
N LYS A 1010 26.31 4.69 40.50
CA LYS A 1010 25.35 4.16 41.47
C LYS A 1010 25.73 4.50 42.92
N ALA A 1011 27.03 4.44 43.24
CA ALA A 1011 27.54 4.81 44.56
C ALA A 1011 27.51 6.33 44.82
N LEU A 1012 27.58 7.14 43.77
CA LEU A 1012 27.54 8.60 43.83
C LEU A 1012 26.12 9.16 44.04
N GLU A 1013 25.08 8.38 43.71
CA GLU A 1013 23.69 8.83 43.67
C GLU A 1013 23.15 9.43 44.98
N PRO A 1014 23.43 8.89 46.18
CA PRO A 1014 23.00 9.52 47.44
C PRO A 1014 23.58 10.92 47.63
N LEU A 1015 24.83 11.13 47.19
CA LEU A 1015 25.49 12.43 47.25
C LEU A 1015 24.90 13.40 46.21
N ARG A 1016 24.54 12.90 45.03
CA ARG A 1016 23.87 13.69 44.00
C ARG A 1016 22.50 14.17 44.46
N MET A 1017 21.72 13.29 45.09
CA MET A 1017 20.42 13.67 45.65
C MET A 1017 20.54 14.76 46.74
N GLU A 1018 21.55 14.66 47.60
CA GLU A 1018 21.85 15.67 48.65
C GLU A 1018 22.25 17.02 48.04
N VAL A 1019 23.21 17.02 47.12
CA VAL A 1019 23.81 18.24 46.56
C VAL A 1019 22.90 18.88 45.52
N GLU A 1020 22.44 18.12 44.53
CA GLU A 1020 21.59 18.63 43.44
C GLU A 1020 20.24 19.09 43.98
N GLY A 1021 19.60 18.32 44.87
CA GLY A 1021 18.36 18.73 45.51
C GLY A 1021 18.49 20.06 46.26
N SER A 1022 19.58 20.26 47.01
CA SER A 1022 19.81 21.52 47.72
C SER A 1022 20.06 22.71 46.78
N VAL A 1023 20.72 22.50 45.63
CA VAL A 1023 20.92 23.57 44.62
C VAL A 1023 19.59 23.93 43.96
N LEU A 1024 18.83 22.93 43.51
CA LEU A 1024 17.53 23.15 42.85
C LEU A 1024 16.55 23.88 43.77
N PHE A 1025 16.48 23.49 45.05
CA PHE A 1025 15.65 24.16 46.04
C PHE A 1025 16.11 25.61 46.29
N SER A 1026 17.43 25.85 46.36
CA SER A 1026 17.97 27.20 46.57
C SER A 1026 17.72 28.17 45.40
N LEU A 1027 17.52 27.63 44.19
CA LEU A 1027 17.23 28.39 42.98
C LEU A 1027 15.72 28.48 42.67
N GLY A 1028 14.86 27.91 43.54
CA GLY A 1028 13.42 27.91 43.35
C GLY A 1028 12.93 27.04 42.19
N ILE A 1029 13.74 26.06 41.75
CA ILE A 1029 13.36 25.11 40.69
C ILE A 1029 12.45 24.01 41.27
N ILE A 1030 12.59 23.71 42.56
CA ILE A 1030 11.72 22.79 43.30
C ILE A 1030 11.27 23.44 44.61
N ASP A 1031 10.03 23.13 45.02
CA ASP A 1031 9.39 23.74 46.20
C ASP A 1031 9.68 23.00 47.52
N ASP A 1032 10.26 21.80 47.46
CA ASP A 1032 10.65 21.00 48.61
C ASP A 1032 11.81 20.05 48.28
N LEU A 1033 12.41 19.46 49.33
CA LEU A 1033 13.52 18.50 49.22
C LEU A 1033 13.04 17.04 49.25
N GLN A 1034 11.77 16.76 48.94
CA GLN A 1034 11.29 15.38 48.85
C GLN A 1034 11.96 14.66 47.66
N PRO A 1035 12.28 13.36 47.76
CA PRO A 1035 13.00 12.64 46.71
C PRO A 1035 12.35 12.76 45.33
N LYS A 1036 11.02 12.71 45.27
CA LYS A 1036 10.25 12.82 44.03
C LYS A 1036 10.39 14.21 43.38
N SER A 1037 10.34 15.28 44.17
CA SER A 1037 10.50 16.66 43.70
C SER A 1037 11.92 16.90 43.18
N VAL A 1038 12.92 16.42 43.90
CA VAL A 1038 14.34 16.48 43.48
C VAL A 1038 14.56 15.72 42.17
N GLU A 1039 13.99 14.53 42.02
CA GLU A 1039 14.14 13.74 40.79
C GLU A 1039 13.46 14.40 39.59
N THR A 1040 12.27 14.98 39.76
CA THR A 1040 11.59 15.75 38.72
C THR A 1040 12.42 16.97 38.31
N GLY A 1041 12.88 17.78 39.28
CA GLY A 1041 13.70 18.96 38.98
C GLY A 1041 15.03 18.62 38.30
N ARG A 1042 15.65 17.49 38.65
CA ARG A 1042 16.85 16.99 37.96
C ARG A 1042 16.56 16.62 36.50
N LYS A 1043 15.43 15.94 36.22
CA LYS A 1043 15.01 15.60 34.85
C LYS A 1043 14.74 16.86 34.02
N ASP A 1044 14.16 17.91 34.61
CA ASP A 1044 13.91 19.18 33.93
C ASP A 1044 15.23 19.93 33.61
N VAL A 1045 16.19 19.91 34.53
CA VAL A 1045 17.54 20.44 34.28
C VAL A 1045 18.26 19.61 33.20
N GLU A 1046 18.20 18.29 33.24
CA GLU A 1046 18.84 17.42 32.24
C GLU A 1046 18.25 17.61 30.84
N LYS A 1047 16.93 17.74 30.74
CA LYS A 1047 16.25 18.06 29.49
C LYS A 1047 16.67 19.43 28.95
N SER A 1048 16.83 20.41 29.83
CA SER A 1048 17.29 21.76 29.47
C SER A 1048 18.78 21.75 29.06
N LEU A 1049 19.62 20.95 29.72
CA LEU A 1049 21.01 20.72 29.31
C LEU A 1049 21.07 20.17 27.89
N LYS A 1050 20.33 19.11 27.58
CA LYS A 1050 20.29 18.52 26.22
C LYS A 1050 19.89 19.56 25.16
N LYS A 1051 18.95 20.45 25.48
CA LYS A 1051 18.50 21.53 24.58
C LYS A 1051 19.56 22.60 24.33
N PHE A 1052 20.33 22.99 25.36
CA PHE A 1052 21.26 24.13 25.29
C PHE A 1052 22.76 23.74 25.25
N ARG A 1053 23.09 22.44 25.23
CA ARG A 1053 24.48 21.93 25.24
C ARG A 1053 25.34 22.43 24.08
N SER A 1054 24.75 22.80 22.94
CA SER A 1054 25.49 23.37 21.81
C SER A 1054 26.03 24.79 22.06
N LEU A 1055 25.60 25.46 23.13
CA LEU A 1055 26.10 26.78 23.52
C LEU A 1055 27.40 26.62 24.34
N PRO A 1056 28.52 27.25 23.92
CA PRO A 1056 29.82 27.09 24.60
C PRO A 1056 29.76 27.37 26.11
N GLU A 1057 29.08 28.43 26.52
CA GLU A 1057 28.94 28.83 27.92
C GLU A 1057 28.21 27.82 28.83
N VAL A 1058 27.31 27.00 28.27
CA VAL A 1058 26.59 25.93 28.98
C VAL A 1058 27.42 24.65 28.97
N SER A 1059 28.05 24.32 27.85
CA SER A 1059 28.94 23.17 27.72
C SER A 1059 30.16 23.29 28.63
N ASP A 1060 30.80 24.46 28.67
CA ASP A 1060 31.97 24.73 29.51
C ASP A 1060 31.62 24.56 30.99
N CYS A 1061 30.48 25.10 31.43
CA CYS A 1061 30.01 24.92 32.81
C CYS A 1061 29.66 23.45 33.11
N GLU A 1062 29.07 22.71 32.16
CA GLU A 1062 28.79 21.28 32.30
C GLU A 1062 30.07 20.48 32.50
N GLN A 1063 31.07 20.71 31.65
CA GLN A 1063 32.35 20.03 31.72
C GLN A 1063 32.99 20.26 33.07
N GLU A 1064 33.03 21.50 33.56
CA GLU A 1064 33.60 21.83 34.87
C GLU A 1064 32.92 21.11 36.04
N VAL A 1065 31.60 20.87 35.99
CA VAL A 1065 30.92 20.04 37.00
C VAL A 1065 31.36 18.57 36.91
N LEU A 1066 31.48 18.04 35.69
CA LEU A 1066 31.96 16.67 35.47
C LEU A 1066 33.41 16.48 35.93
N LYS A 1067 34.28 17.49 35.76
CA LYS A 1067 35.66 17.48 36.27
C LYS A 1067 35.72 17.26 37.77
N VAL A 1068 34.91 18.01 38.50
CA VAL A 1068 34.87 17.99 39.97
C VAL A 1068 34.29 16.67 40.51
N LEU A 1069 33.55 15.93 39.68
CA LEU A 1069 33.04 14.60 39.97
C LEU A 1069 33.97 13.46 39.50
N HIS A 1070 35.11 13.78 38.87
CA HIS A 1070 36.01 12.83 38.21
C HIS A 1070 35.33 12.02 37.10
N LEU A 1071 34.46 12.67 36.32
CA LEU A 1071 33.71 12.08 35.21
C LEU A 1071 34.14 12.62 33.83
N GLU A 1072 35.34 13.20 33.73
CA GLU A 1072 35.90 13.65 32.45
C GLU A 1072 35.98 12.48 31.45
N ALA A 1073 35.55 12.73 30.22
CA ALA A 1073 35.33 11.77 29.12
C ALA A 1073 36.12 10.44 29.19
N THR A 1074 35.55 9.46 29.89
CA THR A 1074 35.60 8.03 29.53
C THR A 1074 34.42 7.65 28.67
#